data_AF-A0A7Y4VF92-F1
#
_entry.id   AF-A0A7Y4VF92-F1
#
_cell.length_a   1.000
_cell.length_b   1.000
_cell.length_c   1.000
_cell.angle_alpha   90.00
_cell.angle_beta   90.00
_cell.angle_gamma   90.00
#
_symmetry.space_group_name_H-M   'P 1'
#
loop_
_entity.id
_entity.type
_entity.pdbx_description
1 polymer ?
#
loop_
_entity_poly.entity_id
_entity_poly.type
_entity_poly.pdbx_seq_one_letter_code
_entity_poly.pdbx_strand_id
1 'polypeptide(L)'
;MSDPDRDPYTRFELEIRLDGVSLTRGGRVVLELQFFDQGAGLIDPKLQFDAASGGWISPTRRSSYTRLNTMTERRAWFEFSVPTNAPSRAVVRVRVAGMQFLRGARLLSDASADEWALIKASVPRKVTPMVSLQRPMELVTSAGVDVMGDRNTLAQSLDAMNDLAPLARVLGFTSIESYVTWKRLEPEREGEFNFEFYDAIVKRLAEYDLKWFPLLIVGSGYALPDWFMHTDENRGFVCLEHGRTNAIQSIWAESHRRHVTRVLQAFGKHYEPMGVLEGVRLGPSGNYGESQYPAGGNWGPAGGEMHIHIGWWAGDMYGRADYRRWLQSRYRSIDALNNSWSARFKSFDQINPRIPERIDSKAERLDFTQWYTDSMSDWCEWWAKESRRALPKTRIYQSAGGWGFREAGTDYTAQTKAMKDIDGGTRLTNETDSYEQNFYATRLAATAARLYGVGLGYEPASSHTARGVVGRIFATAAANGDHLFTYHNNVFDHPMEVERWLKYVPVLDKRQPPMVEVAVFYPETENQIGDAAFRHLYAWGFNPVAREIRRVVEVDYLDERLIRDGFLDRYKVLVFAWGNMIPADVQKLVDEWLRRGGTIIYPSYPRGPQEAIADTAQGKHSAKHATAVFTRWSAGDTGKGGFHRFMGDAEPPELYGEYVASVLKQVGGLHPWTRAVLEAERPSRVFFSVQPDGHALVLNYRDVPAKVSITGAESTIEPYGIERIKLPGSP
;
A
#
# COMPACT_ATOMS: atom_id res chain seq x y z
N MET A 1 16.32 -33.67 -10.54
CA MET A 1 16.94 -32.80 -9.53
C MET A 1 15.81 -32.32 -8.65
N SER A 2 15.94 -32.44 -7.33
CA SER A 2 15.00 -31.84 -6.37
C SER A 2 14.86 -30.35 -6.65
N ASP A 3 13.63 -29.86 -6.60
CA ASP A 3 13.30 -28.45 -6.85
C ASP A 3 14.16 -27.52 -5.97
N PRO A 4 15.10 -26.76 -6.57
CA PRO A 4 16.20 -26.16 -5.82
C PRO A 4 15.82 -24.87 -5.06
N ASP A 5 14.65 -24.26 -5.30
CA ASP A 5 14.26 -22.95 -4.75
C ASP A 5 13.04 -23.07 -3.80
N ARG A 6 13.19 -23.78 -2.67
CA ARG A 6 12.12 -23.93 -1.66
C ARG A 6 12.16 -22.89 -0.54
N ASP A 7 13.26 -22.16 -0.41
CA ASP A 7 13.44 -21.13 0.61
C ASP A 7 13.19 -19.75 0.00
N PRO A 8 12.24 -18.96 0.53
CA PRO A 8 11.98 -17.60 0.04
C PRO A 8 13.11 -16.60 0.32
N TYR A 9 14.13 -16.97 1.09
CA TYR A 9 15.25 -16.11 1.48
C TYR A 9 16.57 -16.46 0.80
N THR A 10 16.70 -17.65 0.22
CA THR A 10 17.94 -18.10 -0.42
C THR A 10 17.69 -18.58 -1.84
N ARG A 11 18.51 -18.09 -2.78
CA ARG A 11 18.49 -18.54 -4.17
C ARG A 11 19.39 -19.73 -4.35
N PHE A 12 18.96 -20.66 -5.18
CA PHE A 12 19.87 -21.63 -5.77
C PHE A 12 20.87 -20.93 -6.69
N GLU A 13 22.15 -21.25 -6.51
CA GLU A 13 23.25 -20.71 -7.30
C GLU A 13 24.02 -21.85 -7.98
N LEU A 14 24.21 -21.73 -9.29
CA LEU A 14 25.17 -22.58 -10.00
C LEU A 14 26.57 -21.99 -9.82
N GLU A 15 27.50 -22.75 -9.23
CA GLU A 15 28.91 -22.36 -9.13
C GLU A 15 29.74 -23.02 -10.25
N ILE A 16 30.44 -22.21 -11.04
CA ILE A 16 31.32 -22.62 -12.13
C ILE A 16 32.73 -22.14 -11.80
N ARG A 17 33.72 -23.03 -11.93
CA ARG A 17 35.13 -22.70 -11.75
C ARG A 17 35.83 -22.68 -13.10
N LEU A 18 36.52 -21.59 -13.40
CA LEU A 18 37.34 -21.38 -14.59
C LEU A 18 38.81 -21.26 -14.17
N ASP A 19 39.62 -22.28 -14.49
CA ASP A 19 41.04 -22.30 -14.12
C ASP A 19 41.93 -21.68 -15.20
N GLY A 20 42.99 -21.00 -14.76
CA GLY A 20 44.06 -20.55 -15.65
C GLY A 20 43.69 -19.38 -16.57
N VAL A 21 42.70 -18.57 -16.19
CA VAL A 21 42.18 -17.43 -16.96
C VAL A 21 43.22 -16.30 -16.97
N SER A 22 43.57 -15.84 -18.18
CA SER A 22 44.43 -14.65 -18.35
C SER A 22 43.62 -13.37 -18.15
N LEU A 23 44.08 -12.49 -17.26
CA LEU A 23 43.37 -11.25 -16.92
C LEU A 23 44.25 -10.02 -17.14
N THR A 24 43.61 -8.95 -17.61
CA THR A 24 44.19 -7.61 -17.60
C THR A 24 43.80 -6.92 -16.29
N ARG A 25 44.76 -6.67 -15.41
CA ARG A 25 44.54 -5.99 -14.12
C ARG A 25 43.94 -4.60 -14.32
N GLY A 26 42.87 -4.28 -13.60
CA GLY A 26 42.15 -3.01 -13.76
C GLY A 26 41.39 -2.89 -15.09
N GLY A 27 41.41 -3.95 -15.92
CA GLY A 27 40.64 -4.02 -17.15
C GLY A 27 39.18 -4.44 -16.89
N ARG A 28 38.52 -4.85 -17.97
CA ARG A 28 37.15 -5.37 -17.94
C ARG A 28 37.12 -6.77 -18.52
N VAL A 29 36.11 -7.53 -18.17
CA VAL A 29 35.79 -8.82 -18.79
C VAL A 29 34.29 -8.92 -18.99
N VAL A 30 33.87 -9.70 -19.98
CA VAL A 30 32.45 -9.96 -20.26
C VAL A 30 32.17 -11.44 -20.06
N LEU A 31 31.26 -11.76 -19.13
CA LEU A 31 30.71 -13.10 -18.99
C LEU A 31 29.54 -13.26 -19.97
N GLU A 32 29.71 -14.16 -20.94
CA GLU A 32 28.64 -14.66 -21.80
C GLU A 32 28.05 -15.92 -21.18
N LEU A 33 26.74 -15.93 -20.95
CA LEU A 33 25.97 -17.11 -20.59
C LEU A 33 25.03 -17.49 -21.74
N GLN A 34 25.15 -18.72 -22.23
CA GLN A 34 24.28 -19.31 -23.25
C GLN A 34 23.33 -20.29 -22.56
N PHE A 35 22.03 -20.15 -22.78
CA PHE A 35 21.00 -20.90 -22.06
C PHE A 35 19.79 -21.19 -22.95
N PHE A 36 19.05 -22.25 -22.60
CA PHE A 36 17.73 -22.49 -23.19
C PHE A 36 16.68 -21.71 -22.39
N ASP A 37 16.01 -20.76 -23.04
CA ASP A 37 15.11 -19.79 -22.40
C ASP A 37 13.74 -20.39 -22.10
N GLN A 38 13.68 -21.16 -21.01
CA GLN A 38 12.46 -21.71 -20.44
C GLN A 38 12.20 -21.10 -19.06
N GLY A 39 10.94 -20.75 -18.80
CA GLY A 39 10.52 -20.05 -17.60
C GLY A 39 10.78 -18.54 -17.66
N ALA A 40 10.61 -17.86 -16.52
CA ALA A 40 10.74 -16.41 -16.41
C ALA A 40 11.58 -16.01 -15.20
N GLY A 41 12.15 -14.79 -15.23
CA GLY A 41 12.88 -14.18 -14.11
C GLY A 41 14.23 -13.58 -14.53
N LEU A 42 14.96 -13.04 -13.57
CA LEU A 42 16.28 -12.46 -13.81
C LEU A 42 17.41 -13.50 -13.72
N ILE A 43 18.46 -13.25 -14.49
CA ILE A 43 19.75 -13.94 -14.40
C ILE A 43 20.71 -12.99 -13.66
N ASP A 44 21.25 -13.44 -12.53
CA ASP A 44 22.12 -12.63 -11.67
C ASP A 44 23.45 -13.34 -11.40
N PRO A 45 24.48 -13.09 -12.23
CA PRO A 45 25.80 -13.67 -12.02
C PRO A 45 26.68 -12.79 -11.14
N LYS A 46 27.55 -13.44 -10.37
CA LYS A 46 28.63 -12.82 -9.59
C LYS A 46 29.96 -13.47 -9.94
N LEU A 47 31.03 -12.69 -9.91
CA LEU A 47 32.40 -13.18 -10.13
C LEU A 47 33.25 -13.08 -8.87
N GLN A 48 34.20 -13.99 -8.73
CA GLN A 48 35.31 -13.89 -7.78
C GLN A 48 36.61 -14.26 -8.51
N PHE A 49 37.63 -13.41 -8.39
CA PHE A 49 38.91 -13.55 -9.10
C PHE A 49 40.02 -14.11 -8.19
N ASP A 50 39.98 -15.41 -7.87
CA ASP A 50 40.76 -16.09 -6.82
C ASP A 50 40.19 -15.86 -5.40
N ALA A 51 40.11 -16.93 -4.62
CA ALA A 51 39.48 -16.90 -3.29
C ALA A 51 40.24 -16.01 -2.29
N ALA A 52 41.55 -15.80 -2.53
CA ALA A 52 42.40 -14.97 -1.69
C ALA A 52 42.36 -13.46 -2.03
N SER A 53 41.81 -13.06 -3.18
CA SER A 53 41.94 -11.69 -3.71
C SER A 53 40.76 -10.75 -3.39
N GLY A 54 39.63 -11.27 -2.91
CA GLY A 54 38.46 -10.45 -2.59
C GLY A 54 37.13 -11.21 -2.54
N GLY A 55 36.05 -10.47 -2.26
CA GLY A 55 34.68 -10.97 -2.26
C GLY A 55 34.06 -11.10 -3.64
N TRP A 56 32.82 -11.61 -3.69
CA TRP A 56 32.02 -11.66 -4.91
C TRP A 56 31.68 -10.25 -5.40
N ILE A 57 31.83 -10.01 -6.71
CA ILE A 57 31.47 -8.76 -7.36
C ILE A 57 30.28 -8.94 -8.29
N SER A 58 29.48 -7.87 -8.43
CA SER A 58 28.33 -7.78 -9.33
C SER A 58 28.71 -7.10 -10.66
N PRO A 59 27.94 -7.32 -11.73
CA PRO A 59 28.24 -6.74 -13.03
C PRO A 59 28.02 -5.23 -13.05
N THR A 60 28.84 -4.52 -13.82
CA THR A 60 28.74 -3.06 -14.07
C THR A 60 27.81 -2.73 -15.23
N ARG A 61 27.61 -3.69 -16.15
CA ARG A 61 26.71 -3.59 -17.30
C ARG A 61 26.09 -4.96 -17.58
N ARG A 62 24.84 -4.97 -18.03
CA ARG A 62 24.07 -6.19 -18.32
C ARG A 62 23.22 -6.01 -19.57
N SER A 63 22.99 -7.10 -20.31
CA SER A 63 22.10 -7.13 -21.48
C SER A 63 21.56 -8.53 -21.70
N SER A 64 20.28 -8.64 -22.09
CA SER A 64 19.59 -9.93 -22.29
C SER A 64 19.63 -10.80 -21.02
N TYR A 65 19.50 -10.17 -19.85
CA TYR A 65 19.64 -10.79 -18.53
C TYR A 65 18.31 -11.31 -17.98
N THR A 66 17.32 -11.47 -18.85
CA THR A 66 15.96 -11.91 -18.52
C THR A 66 15.62 -13.22 -19.22
N ARG A 67 15.01 -14.13 -18.47
CA ARG A 67 14.34 -15.30 -19.03
C ARG A 67 12.92 -14.90 -19.40
N LEU A 68 12.55 -15.14 -20.65
CA LEU A 68 11.31 -14.66 -21.26
C LEU A 68 10.46 -15.81 -21.82
N ASN A 69 10.80 -17.05 -21.47
CA ASN A 69 10.09 -18.25 -21.88
C ASN A 69 9.93 -18.36 -23.41
N THR A 70 10.96 -17.96 -24.19
CA THR A 70 10.89 -18.03 -25.65
C THR A 70 10.97 -19.44 -26.20
N MET A 71 11.35 -20.42 -25.39
CA MET A 71 11.60 -21.81 -25.78
C MET A 71 12.68 -21.94 -26.87
N THR A 72 13.63 -21.00 -26.88
CA THR A 72 14.77 -20.96 -27.80
C THR A 72 16.07 -20.75 -27.04
N GLU A 73 17.19 -20.99 -27.72
CA GLU A 73 18.49 -20.66 -27.14
C GLU A 73 18.76 -19.16 -27.20
N ARG A 74 19.22 -18.59 -26.08
CA ARG A 74 19.55 -17.18 -25.93
C ARG A 74 20.89 -16.99 -25.24
N ARG A 75 21.41 -15.77 -25.34
CA ARG A 75 22.66 -15.34 -24.71
C ARG A 75 22.41 -14.13 -23.81
N ALA A 76 23.06 -14.11 -22.66
CA ALA A 76 23.08 -13.01 -21.71
C ALA A 76 24.53 -12.56 -21.49
N TRP A 77 24.76 -11.25 -21.47
CA TRP A 77 26.10 -10.67 -21.31
C TRP A 77 26.17 -9.79 -20.07
N PHE A 78 27.29 -9.91 -19.35
CA PHE A 78 27.53 -9.24 -18.09
C PHE A 78 28.99 -8.73 -18.04
N GLU A 79 29.18 -7.42 -17.94
CA GLU A 79 30.49 -6.79 -17.81
C GLU A 79 30.91 -6.74 -16.34
N PHE A 80 32.17 -7.04 -16.04
CA PHE A 80 32.75 -6.92 -14.72
C PHE A 80 34.08 -6.17 -14.75
N SER A 81 34.32 -5.35 -13.74
CA SER A 81 35.62 -4.73 -13.50
C SER A 81 36.58 -5.72 -12.85
N VAL A 82 37.76 -5.92 -13.45
CA VAL A 82 38.80 -6.80 -12.91
C VAL A 82 39.56 -6.04 -11.80
N PRO A 83 39.62 -6.55 -10.56
CA PRO A 83 40.38 -5.93 -9.48
C PRO A 83 41.85 -5.73 -9.85
N THR A 84 42.44 -4.60 -9.44
CA THR A 84 43.85 -4.28 -9.73
C THR A 84 44.83 -5.25 -9.06
N ASN A 85 44.42 -5.86 -7.95
CA ASN A 85 45.17 -6.88 -7.21
C ASN A 85 44.99 -8.32 -7.74
N ALA A 86 44.16 -8.53 -8.77
CA ALA A 86 43.95 -9.88 -9.33
C ALA A 86 45.26 -10.42 -9.93
N PRO A 87 45.58 -11.72 -9.76
CA PRO A 87 46.73 -12.32 -10.42
C PRO A 87 46.55 -12.29 -11.95
N SER A 88 47.65 -12.17 -12.70
CA SER A 88 47.60 -12.16 -14.18
C SER A 88 47.03 -13.45 -14.76
N ARG A 89 47.19 -14.55 -14.02
CA ARG A 89 46.54 -15.83 -14.27
C ARG A 89 45.75 -16.23 -13.03
N ALA A 90 44.43 -16.18 -13.11
CA ALA A 90 43.55 -16.38 -11.97
C ALA A 90 42.67 -17.61 -12.11
N VAL A 91 42.19 -18.11 -10.96
CA VAL A 91 41.01 -18.97 -10.90
C VAL A 91 39.80 -18.06 -10.79
N VAL A 92 38.95 -18.02 -11.81
CA VAL A 92 37.71 -17.24 -11.78
C VAL A 92 36.58 -18.15 -11.37
N ARG A 93 35.87 -17.79 -10.29
CA ARG A 93 34.62 -18.45 -9.91
C ARG A 93 33.45 -17.61 -10.36
N VAL A 94 32.46 -18.26 -10.93
CA VAL A 94 31.19 -17.68 -11.36
C VAL A 94 30.10 -18.29 -10.51
N ARG A 95 29.27 -17.46 -9.87
CA ARG A 95 28.00 -17.89 -9.31
C ARG A 95 26.89 -17.32 -10.16
N VAL A 96 25.91 -18.13 -10.52
CA VAL A 96 24.76 -17.67 -11.30
C VAL A 96 23.47 -18.05 -10.57
N ALA A 97 22.74 -17.05 -10.10
CA ALA A 97 21.39 -17.21 -9.58
C ALA A 97 20.36 -17.02 -10.69
N GLY A 98 19.18 -17.64 -10.54
CA GLY A 98 18.06 -17.48 -11.46
C GLY A 98 18.28 -18.07 -12.86
N MET A 99 19.28 -18.94 -13.01
CA MET A 99 19.62 -19.60 -14.27
C MET A 99 19.15 -21.05 -14.28
N GLN A 100 18.34 -21.40 -15.27
CA GLN A 100 17.95 -22.78 -15.58
C GLN A 100 18.45 -23.13 -16.98
N PHE A 101 18.74 -24.42 -17.20
CA PHE A 101 19.15 -24.95 -18.50
C PHE A 101 20.35 -24.24 -19.15
N LEU A 102 21.38 -23.92 -18.35
CA LEU A 102 22.64 -23.40 -18.85
C LEU A 102 23.25 -24.36 -19.89
N ARG A 103 23.63 -23.83 -21.05
CA ARG A 103 24.26 -24.57 -22.16
C ARG A 103 25.75 -24.28 -22.29
N GLY A 104 26.18 -23.08 -21.94
CA GLY A 104 27.59 -22.70 -21.97
C GLY A 104 27.85 -21.41 -21.21
N ALA A 105 29.08 -21.26 -20.71
CA ALA A 105 29.59 -20.04 -20.11
C ALA A 105 30.96 -19.72 -20.70
N ARG A 106 31.19 -18.47 -21.10
CA ARG A 106 32.48 -18.00 -21.63
C ARG A 106 32.85 -16.68 -20.98
N LEU A 107 34.14 -16.48 -20.73
CA LEU A 107 34.67 -15.20 -20.28
C LEU A 107 35.47 -14.58 -21.44
N LEU A 108 35.01 -13.42 -21.90
CA LEU A 108 35.60 -12.65 -22.98
C LEU A 108 36.49 -11.55 -22.37
N SER A 109 37.61 -11.26 -23.01
CA SER A 109 38.57 -10.23 -22.55
C SER A 109 38.09 -8.81 -22.76
N ASP A 110 37.25 -8.57 -23.76
CA ASP A 110 36.58 -7.30 -24.05
C ASP A 110 35.41 -7.55 -25.01
N ALA A 111 34.53 -6.56 -25.17
CA ALA A 111 33.52 -6.56 -26.23
C ALA A 111 33.22 -5.13 -26.71
N SER A 112 33.11 -4.97 -28.04
CA SER A 112 32.83 -3.71 -28.70
C SER A 112 31.41 -3.19 -28.44
N ALA A 113 31.19 -1.89 -28.65
CA ALA A 113 29.87 -1.29 -28.54
C ALA A 113 28.84 -1.91 -29.49
N ASP A 114 29.27 -2.30 -30.71
CA ASP A 114 28.42 -2.95 -31.71
C ASP A 114 27.99 -4.35 -31.26
N GLU A 115 28.89 -5.12 -30.65
CA GLU A 115 28.55 -6.43 -30.09
C GLU A 115 27.53 -6.31 -28.94
N TRP A 116 27.70 -5.33 -28.04
CA TRP A 116 26.70 -5.04 -27.01
C TRP A 116 25.34 -4.63 -27.61
N ALA A 117 25.35 -3.85 -28.69
CA ALA A 117 24.14 -3.46 -29.40
C ALA A 117 23.42 -4.67 -30.03
N LEU A 118 24.17 -5.62 -30.59
CA LEU A 118 23.62 -6.88 -31.11
C LEU A 118 22.97 -7.73 -30.02
N ILE A 119 23.62 -7.88 -28.87
CA ILE A 119 23.04 -8.64 -27.74
C ILE A 119 21.80 -7.93 -27.21
N LYS A 120 21.83 -6.60 -27.08
CA LYS A 120 20.67 -5.81 -26.67
C LYS A 120 19.50 -5.97 -27.63
N ALA A 121 19.77 -5.93 -28.94
CA ALA A 121 18.76 -6.13 -29.99
C ALA A 121 18.21 -7.56 -30.05
N SER A 122 18.92 -8.53 -29.47
CA SER A 122 18.47 -9.93 -29.41
C SER A 122 17.35 -10.17 -28.39
N VAL A 123 17.07 -9.21 -27.49
CA VAL A 123 15.97 -9.31 -26.54
C VAL A 123 14.63 -9.18 -27.28
N PRO A 124 13.76 -10.21 -27.24
CA PRO A 124 12.47 -10.17 -27.91
C PRO A 124 11.59 -9.01 -27.41
N ARG A 125 11.01 -8.25 -28.36
CA ARG A 125 10.02 -7.21 -28.04
C ARG A 125 8.61 -7.77 -27.92
N LYS A 126 8.29 -8.83 -28.66
CA LYS A 126 7.00 -9.50 -28.63
C LYS A 126 7.18 -10.86 -27.97
N VAL A 127 6.47 -11.06 -26.87
CA VAL A 127 6.54 -12.23 -26.02
C VAL A 127 5.13 -12.68 -25.67
N THR A 128 4.93 -13.98 -25.54
CA THR A 128 3.65 -14.55 -25.13
C THR A 128 3.58 -14.57 -23.60
N PRO A 129 2.56 -13.96 -22.98
CA PRO A 129 2.35 -14.08 -21.54
C PRO A 129 2.21 -15.54 -21.11
N MET A 130 2.90 -15.92 -20.04
CA MET A 130 2.75 -17.24 -19.40
C MET A 130 1.48 -17.34 -18.57
N VAL A 131 0.90 -16.20 -18.19
CA VAL A 131 -0.35 -16.11 -17.47
C VAL A 131 -1.23 -15.01 -18.08
N SER A 132 -2.53 -15.26 -18.11
CA SER A 132 -3.54 -14.28 -18.53
C SER A 132 -4.81 -14.54 -17.75
N LEU A 133 -5.49 -13.47 -17.34
CA LEU A 133 -6.71 -13.54 -16.56
C LEU A 133 -7.93 -13.54 -17.50
N GLN A 134 -8.88 -14.44 -17.23
CA GLN A 134 -10.16 -14.47 -17.94
C GLN A 134 -11.07 -13.32 -17.54
N ARG A 135 -10.96 -12.84 -16.30
CA ARG A 135 -11.62 -11.64 -15.80
C ARG A 135 -10.56 -10.54 -15.65
N PRO A 136 -10.42 -9.62 -16.62
CA PRO A 136 -9.34 -8.64 -16.65
C PRO A 136 -9.29 -7.74 -15.41
N MET A 137 -8.09 -7.38 -14.99
CA MET A 137 -7.81 -6.36 -13.98
C MET A 137 -6.47 -5.70 -14.29
N GLU A 138 -6.17 -4.59 -13.61
CA GLU A 138 -4.90 -3.89 -13.79
C GLU A 138 -3.81 -4.62 -13.01
N LEU A 139 -2.85 -5.20 -13.72
CA LEU A 139 -1.65 -5.79 -13.13
C LEU A 139 -0.49 -4.87 -13.49
N VAL A 140 -0.01 -4.12 -12.51
CA VAL A 140 0.94 -3.01 -12.73
C VAL A 140 2.26 -3.31 -12.04
N THR A 141 3.37 -2.97 -12.70
CA THR A 141 4.72 -3.07 -12.11
C THR A 141 5.59 -1.90 -12.51
N SER A 142 6.71 -1.68 -11.82
CA SER A 142 7.78 -0.86 -12.36
C SER A 142 8.63 -1.64 -13.38
N ALA A 143 9.40 -0.95 -14.23
CA ALA A 143 10.34 -1.58 -15.17
C ALA A 143 11.63 -0.77 -15.35
N GLY A 144 12.19 -0.29 -14.23
CA GLY A 144 13.47 0.43 -14.23
C GLY A 144 13.43 1.86 -14.77
N VAL A 145 12.24 2.47 -14.85
CA VAL A 145 12.11 3.91 -15.14
C VAL A 145 12.58 4.69 -13.92
N ASP A 146 13.54 5.59 -14.11
CA ASP A 146 14.10 6.38 -13.02
C ASP A 146 13.06 7.31 -12.38
N VAL A 147 13.11 7.40 -11.05
CA VAL A 147 12.12 8.11 -10.22
C VAL A 147 12.62 9.46 -9.68
N MET A 148 13.93 9.63 -9.52
CA MET A 148 14.50 10.78 -8.78
C MET A 148 15.29 11.75 -9.65
N GLY A 149 15.96 11.25 -10.69
CA GLY A 149 16.81 12.06 -11.55
C GLY A 149 16.04 12.96 -12.50
N ASP A 150 16.75 13.53 -13.46
CA ASP A 150 16.18 14.47 -14.42
C ASP A 150 16.04 13.82 -15.80
N ARG A 151 15.80 14.64 -16.83
CA ARG A 151 15.59 14.17 -18.21
C ARG A 151 16.80 13.41 -18.77
N ASN A 152 18.00 13.63 -18.24
CA ASN A 152 19.24 12.93 -18.62
C ASN A 152 19.23 11.42 -18.27
N THR A 153 18.35 10.97 -17.38
CA THR A 153 18.20 9.54 -17.02
C THR A 153 17.42 8.73 -18.05
N LEU A 154 16.91 9.36 -19.12
CA LEU A 154 16.09 8.70 -20.14
C LEU A 154 16.81 7.52 -20.79
N ALA A 155 18.08 7.68 -21.15
CA ALA A 155 18.85 6.63 -21.81
C ALA A 155 18.99 5.40 -20.92
N GLN A 156 19.25 5.59 -19.62
CA GLN A 156 19.35 4.51 -18.64
C GLN A 156 17.98 3.83 -18.42
N SER A 157 16.90 4.61 -18.33
CA SER A 157 15.54 4.08 -18.19
C SER A 157 15.16 3.21 -19.40
N LEU A 158 15.40 3.70 -20.61
CA LEU A 158 15.15 2.95 -21.84
C LEU A 158 16.07 1.72 -22.00
N ASP A 159 17.27 1.74 -21.42
CA ASP A 159 18.16 0.57 -21.37
C ASP A 159 17.61 -0.50 -20.42
N ALA A 160 17.21 -0.12 -19.21
CA ALA A 160 16.60 -1.03 -18.24
C ALA A 160 15.30 -1.66 -18.76
N MET A 161 14.43 -0.86 -19.37
CA MET A 161 13.17 -1.33 -19.97
C MET A 161 13.38 -2.34 -21.10
N ASN A 162 14.54 -2.34 -21.78
CA ASN A 162 14.81 -3.28 -22.86
C ASN A 162 14.66 -4.74 -22.42
N ASP A 163 15.03 -5.01 -21.16
CA ASP A 163 14.97 -6.31 -20.53
C ASP A 163 13.75 -6.45 -19.60
N LEU A 164 13.46 -5.43 -18.78
CA LEU A 164 12.43 -5.54 -17.74
C LEU A 164 10.99 -5.47 -18.29
N ALA A 165 10.73 -4.68 -19.34
CA ALA A 165 9.40 -4.57 -19.93
C ALA A 165 8.91 -5.89 -20.58
N PRO A 166 9.71 -6.61 -21.40
CA PRO A 166 9.26 -7.91 -21.90
C PRO A 166 9.11 -8.94 -20.77
N LEU A 167 9.92 -8.89 -19.71
CA LEU A 167 9.72 -9.77 -18.55
C LEU A 167 8.38 -9.48 -17.85
N ALA A 168 8.04 -8.20 -17.63
CA ALA A 168 6.73 -7.82 -17.12
C ALA A 168 5.60 -8.38 -18.01
N ARG A 169 5.75 -8.27 -19.33
CA ARG A 169 4.76 -8.81 -20.28
C ARG A 169 4.61 -10.33 -20.20
N VAL A 170 5.72 -11.08 -20.11
CA VAL A 170 5.72 -12.55 -19.93
C VAL A 170 5.02 -12.95 -18.64
N LEU A 171 5.18 -12.18 -17.58
CA LEU A 171 4.55 -12.41 -16.27
C LEU A 171 3.09 -11.95 -16.21
N GLY A 172 2.51 -11.48 -17.33
CA GLY A 172 1.10 -11.12 -17.43
C GLY A 172 0.74 -9.72 -16.95
N PHE A 173 1.71 -8.87 -16.63
CA PHE A 173 1.45 -7.45 -16.33
C PHE A 173 0.86 -6.74 -17.56
N THR A 174 -0.03 -5.78 -17.30
CA THR A 174 -0.76 -5.01 -18.32
C THR A 174 -0.17 -3.63 -18.52
N SER A 175 0.45 -3.04 -17.49
CA SER A 175 1.12 -1.75 -17.57
C SER A 175 2.36 -1.62 -16.72
N ILE A 176 3.14 -0.60 -17.08
CA ILE A 176 4.27 -0.12 -16.29
C ILE A 176 3.91 1.20 -15.62
N GLU A 177 4.19 1.29 -14.33
CA GLU A 177 4.14 2.53 -13.57
C GLU A 177 5.47 3.28 -13.60
N SER A 178 5.38 4.60 -13.73
CA SER A 178 6.49 5.52 -13.55
C SER A 178 6.04 6.78 -12.82
N TYR A 179 6.97 7.40 -12.10
CA TYR A 179 6.71 8.66 -11.43
C TYR A 179 6.73 9.79 -12.45
N VAL A 180 5.68 10.59 -12.46
CA VAL A 180 5.55 11.79 -13.29
C VAL A 180 5.70 13.02 -12.41
N THR A 181 6.92 13.54 -12.38
CA THR A 181 7.28 14.70 -11.57
C THR A 181 7.07 16.01 -12.34
N TRP A 182 6.56 17.04 -11.66
CA TRP A 182 6.40 18.38 -12.22
C TRP A 182 7.68 18.93 -12.87
N LYS A 183 8.85 18.79 -12.23
CA LYS A 183 10.16 19.21 -12.77
C LYS A 183 10.51 18.64 -14.15
N ARG A 184 9.98 17.45 -14.50
CA ARG A 184 10.22 16.83 -15.81
C ARG A 184 9.21 17.30 -16.84
N LEU A 185 7.96 17.55 -16.41
CA LEU A 185 6.90 18.07 -17.27
C LEU A 185 7.08 19.54 -17.61
N GLU A 186 7.66 20.34 -16.72
CA GLU A 186 7.81 21.79 -16.89
C GLU A 186 9.17 22.26 -16.35
N PRO A 187 10.27 21.94 -17.06
CA PRO A 187 11.63 22.08 -16.53
C PRO A 187 12.14 23.52 -16.45
N GLU A 188 11.83 24.36 -17.45
CA GLU A 188 12.52 25.65 -17.62
C GLU A 188 11.76 26.83 -17.02
N ARG A 189 10.46 26.94 -17.28
CA ARG A 189 9.60 28.03 -16.77
C ARG A 189 8.13 27.68 -16.83
N GLU A 190 7.33 28.43 -16.07
CA GLU A 190 5.87 28.33 -16.08
C GLU A 190 5.29 28.50 -17.50
N GLY A 191 4.39 27.59 -17.87
CA GLY A 191 3.71 27.49 -19.15
C GLY A 191 4.43 26.62 -20.19
N GLU A 192 5.71 26.30 -19.98
CA GLU A 192 6.53 25.61 -20.98
C GLU A 192 6.70 24.12 -20.68
N PHE A 193 5.69 23.37 -21.11
CA PHE A 193 5.67 21.93 -20.93
C PHE A 193 6.59 21.18 -21.90
N ASN A 194 7.33 20.20 -21.38
CA ASN A 194 8.14 19.26 -22.15
C ASN A 194 7.71 17.82 -21.83
N PHE A 195 7.25 17.11 -22.86
CA PHE A 195 6.76 15.73 -22.73
C PHE A 195 7.73 14.68 -23.26
N GLU A 196 8.89 15.08 -23.82
CA GLU A 196 9.78 14.18 -24.58
C GLU A 196 10.24 12.96 -23.79
N PHE A 197 10.50 13.14 -22.49
CA PHE A 197 10.92 12.04 -21.63
C PHE A 197 9.85 10.95 -21.57
N TYR A 198 8.63 11.31 -21.20
CA TYR A 198 7.55 10.33 -21.05
C TYR A 198 6.99 9.87 -22.39
N ASP A 199 7.04 10.71 -23.44
CA ASP A 199 6.72 10.30 -24.81
C ASP A 199 7.63 9.15 -25.28
N ALA A 200 8.92 9.21 -24.95
CA ALA A 200 9.85 8.12 -25.22
C ALA A 200 9.54 6.86 -24.39
N ILE A 201 9.14 7.01 -23.12
CA ILE A 201 8.70 5.89 -22.26
C ILE A 201 7.46 5.22 -22.84
N VAL A 202 6.38 5.96 -23.13
CA VAL A 202 5.12 5.38 -23.65
C VAL A 202 5.32 4.76 -25.02
N LYS A 203 6.15 5.38 -25.89
CA LYS A 203 6.51 4.79 -27.18
C LYS A 203 7.21 3.45 -26.98
N ARG A 204 8.14 3.36 -26.02
CA ARG A 204 8.83 2.11 -25.72
C ARG A 204 7.88 1.05 -25.17
N LEU A 205 6.95 1.40 -24.28
CA LEU A 205 5.95 0.47 -23.73
C LEU A 205 5.05 -0.12 -24.81
N ALA A 206 4.64 0.68 -25.79
CA ALA A 206 3.83 0.21 -26.92
C ALA A 206 4.55 -0.89 -27.74
N GLU A 207 5.88 -0.85 -27.83
CA GLU A 207 6.65 -1.91 -28.50
C GLU A 207 6.49 -3.29 -27.82
N TYR A 208 6.18 -3.32 -26.53
CA TYR A 208 5.99 -4.53 -25.72
C TYR A 208 4.52 -4.89 -25.42
N ASP A 209 3.56 -4.20 -26.05
CA ASP A 209 2.12 -4.35 -25.76
C ASP A 209 1.75 -4.07 -24.29
N LEU A 210 2.46 -3.11 -23.67
CA LEU A 210 2.19 -2.65 -22.33
C LEU A 210 1.58 -1.24 -22.37
N LYS A 211 0.64 -0.99 -21.47
CA LYS A 211 0.08 0.34 -21.22
C LYS A 211 0.93 1.10 -20.18
N TRP A 212 0.59 2.36 -19.96
CA TRP A 212 1.24 3.22 -18.98
C TRP A 212 0.32 3.53 -17.80
N PHE A 213 0.87 3.51 -16.58
CA PHE A 213 0.17 3.83 -15.34
C PHE A 213 0.94 4.90 -14.54
N PRO A 214 0.84 6.20 -14.86
CA PRO A 214 1.65 7.22 -14.21
C PRO A 214 1.15 7.58 -12.80
N LEU A 215 2.10 7.82 -11.90
CA LEU A 215 1.87 8.53 -10.63
C LEU A 215 2.13 10.03 -10.83
N LEU A 216 1.09 10.87 -10.72
CA LEU A 216 1.15 12.31 -10.99
C LEU A 216 1.51 13.10 -9.72
N ILE A 217 2.69 13.74 -9.68
CA ILE A 217 3.21 14.43 -8.49
C ILE A 217 3.51 15.90 -8.80
N VAL A 218 2.76 16.82 -8.15
CA VAL A 218 2.84 18.28 -8.39
C VAL A 218 2.99 19.06 -7.07
N GLY A 219 3.64 18.49 -6.05
CA GLY A 219 3.77 19.15 -4.75
C GLY A 219 4.84 18.58 -3.80
N SER A 220 5.33 17.36 -4.03
CA SER A 220 6.43 16.77 -3.26
C SER A 220 7.78 17.42 -3.59
N GLY A 221 8.66 17.57 -2.60
CA GLY A 221 9.92 18.32 -2.73
C GLY A 221 10.81 17.90 -3.91
N TYR A 222 11.07 16.60 -4.07
CA TYR A 222 11.88 16.06 -5.19
C TYR A 222 11.27 16.27 -6.58
N ALA A 223 9.97 16.58 -6.66
CA ALA A 223 9.24 16.75 -7.91
C ALA A 223 9.15 18.21 -8.35
N LEU A 224 9.57 19.17 -7.53
CA LEU A 224 9.44 20.61 -7.83
C LEU A 224 10.45 21.08 -8.88
N PRO A 225 10.05 21.87 -9.88
CA PRO A 225 10.98 22.51 -10.82
C PRO A 225 11.86 23.56 -10.14
N ASP A 226 13.10 23.71 -10.61
CA ASP A 226 14.05 24.68 -10.06
C ASP A 226 13.53 26.12 -10.16
N TRP A 227 12.89 26.49 -11.28
CA TRP A 227 12.34 27.85 -11.45
C TRP A 227 11.26 28.17 -10.40
N PHE A 228 10.45 27.18 -10.00
CA PHE A 228 9.38 27.36 -9.02
C PHE A 228 9.95 27.62 -7.63
N MET A 229 11.06 26.97 -7.29
CA MET A 229 11.72 27.09 -5.99
C MET A 229 12.12 28.53 -5.65
N HIS A 230 12.35 29.37 -6.66
CA HIS A 230 12.75 30.77 -6.52
C HIS A 230 11.58 31.76 -6.53
N THR A 231 10.33 31.28 -6.56
CA THR A 231 9.13 32.14 -6.58
C THR A 231 8.57 32.37 -5.17
N ASP A 232 7.82 33.46 -5.01
CA ASP A 232 7.02 33.71 -3.79
C ASP A 232 5.80 32.77 -3.67
N GLU A 233 5.56 31.90 -4.66
CA GLU A 233 4.50 30.90 -4.64
C GLU A 233 4.96 29.55 -4.06
N ASN A 234 6.27 29.35 -3.85
CA ASN A 234 6.83 28.21 -3.14
C ASN A 234 6.52 28.31 -1.64
N ARG A 235 5.41 27.70 -1.23
CA ARG A 235 4.85 27.79 0.13
C ARG A 235 4.73 26.39 0.71
N GLY A 236 5.81 25.94 1.34
CA GLY A 236 5.87 24.66 2.00
C GLY A 236 5.16 24.60 3.35
N PHE A 237 4.88 23.39 3.82
CA PHE A 237 4.40 23.14 5.18
C PHE A 237 5.39 23.63 6.24
N VAL A 238 4.89 23.94 7.43
CA VAL A 238 5.73 24.25 8.61
C VAL A 238 5.37 23.31 9.75
N CYS A 239 6.40 22.69 10.33
CA CYS A 239 6.31 21.80 11.48
C CYS A 239 5.90 22.58 12.74
N LEU A 240 4.87 22.13 13.46
CA LEU A 240 4.46 22.74 14.74
C LEU A 240 5.45 22.44 15.89
N GLU A 241 6.16 21.33 15.82
CA GLU A 241 7.13 20.90 16.83
C GLU A 241 8.41 21.74 16.80
N HIS A 242 8.89 22.08 15.60
CA HIS A 242 10.20 22.71 15.40
C HIS A 242 10.15 24.09 14.76
N GLY A 243 9.00 24.53 14.23
CA GLY A 243 8.88 25.80 13.51
C GLY A 243 9.66 25.84 12.19
N ARG A 244 10.06 24.68 11.66
CA ARG A 244 10.87 24.55 10.43
C ARG A 244 9.98 24.26 9.23
N THR A 245 10.29 24.92 8.11
CA THR A 245 9.64 24.68 6.82
C THR A 245 10.09 23.36 6.19
N ASN A 246 9.19 22.72 5.44
CA ASN A 246 9.44 21.58 4.56
C ASN A 246 9.20 22.00 3.10
N ALA A 247 9.89 21.39 2.13
CA ALA A 247 9.73 21.74 0.71
C ALA A 247 8.41 21.23 0.08
N ILE A 248 7.73 20.26 0.71
CA ILE A 248 6.42 19.78 0.29
C ILE A 248 5.41 20.93 0.44
N GLN A 249 4.69 21.21 -0.64
CA GLN A 249 3.78 22.36 -0.74
C GLN A 249 2.58 22.25 0.21
N SER A 250 2.23 23.37 0.84
CA SER A 250 1.10 23.48 1.75
C SER A 250 -0.22 23.42 0.99
N ILE A 251 -1.10 22.51 1.41
CA ILE A 251 -2.44 22.33 0.81
C ILE A 251 -3.37 23.54 1.03
N TRP A 252 -3.02 24.43 1.97
CA TRP A 252 -3.77 25.65 2.27
C TRP A 252 -3.32 26.85 1.42
N ALA A 253 -2.22 26.73 0.66
CA ALA A 253 -1.75 27.79 -0.22
C ALA A 253 -2.51 27.75 -1.56
N GLU A 254 -3.20 28.84 -1.90
CA GLU A 254 -4.00 28.93 -3.14
C GLU A 254 -3.15 28.81 -4.41
N SER A 255 -1.90 29.28 -4.37
CA SER A 255 -0.95 29.12 -5.48
C SER A 255 -0.73 27.65 -5.86
N HIS A 256 -0.78 26.75 -4.88
CA HIS A 256 -0.59 25.33 -5.15
C HIS A 256 -1.74 24.76 -5.99
N ARG A 257 -2.99 25.13 -5.68
CA ARG A 257 -4.18 24.73 -6.48
C ARG A 257 -4.05 25.14 -7.94
N ARG A 258 -3.57 26.35 -8.18
CA ARG A 258 -3.32 26.90 -9.53
C ARG A 258 -2.35 26.03 -10.33
N HIS A 259 -1.20 25.71 -9.74
CA HIS A 259 -0.17 24.90 -10.42
C HIS A 259 -0.60 23.47 -10.69
N VAL A 260 -1.23 22.82 -9.70
CA VAL A 260 -1.79 21.47 -9.86
C VAL A 260 -2.77 21.44 -11.02
N THR A 261 -3.71 22.38 -11.07
CA THR A 261 -4.71 22.47 -12.14
C THR A 261 -4.04 22.61 -13.51
N ARG A 262 -3.07 23.53 -13.65
CA ARG A 262 -2.38 23.79 -14.91
C ARG A 262 -1.61 22.56 -15.40
N VAL A 263 -0.90 21.87 -14.50
CA VAL A 263 -0.13 20.67 -14.82
C VAL A 263 -1.04 19.50 -15.19
N LEU A 264 -2.11 19.25 -14.43
CA LEU A 264 -3.08 18.19 -14.74
C LEU A 264 -3.75 18.43 -16.10
N GLN A 265 -4.16 19.66 -16.40
CA GLN A 265 -4.76 20.01 -17.70
C GLN A 265 -3.80 19.81 -18.86
N ALA A 266 -2.53 20.23 -18.72
CA ALA A 266 -1.53 20.03 -19.76
C ALA A 266 -1.24 18.54 -19.98
N PHE A 267 -1.10 17.78 -18.89
CA PHE A 267 -0.91 16.33 -18.94
C PHE A 267 -2.09 15.63 -19.64
N GLY A 268 -3.32 15.92 -19.22
CA GLY A 268 -4.53 15.30 -19.77
C GLY A 268 -4.76 15.64 -21.25
N LYS A 269 -4.55 16.91 -21.62
CA LYS A 269 -4.61 17.37 -23.02
C LYS A 269 -3.64 16.61 -23.92
N HIS A 270 -2.45 16.27 -23.40
CA HIS A 270 -1.43 15.56 -24.17
C HIS A 270 -1.68 14.05 -24.23
N TYR A 271 -1.83 13.37 -23.07
CA TYR A 271 -1.81 11.91 -23.02
C TYR A 271 -3.15 11.21 -23.16
N GLU A 272 -4.27 11.81 -22.74
CA GLU A 272 -5.55 11.09 -22.81
C GLU A 272 -6.00 10.79 -24.24
N PRO A 273 -5.87 11.71 -25.22
CA PRO A 273 -6.19 11.41 -26.62
C PRO A 273 -5.35 10.28 -27.23
N MET A 274 -4.16 10.00 -26.67
CA MET A 274 -3.26 8.95 -27.18
C MET A 274 -3.71 7.53 -26.82
N GLY A 275 -4.60 7.35 -25.84
CA GLY A 275 -5.08 6.04 -25.41
C GLY A 275 -3.98 5.12 -24.82
N VAL A 276 -2.88 5.71 -24.35
CA VAL A 276 -1.72 4.98 -23.77
C VAL A 276 -1.88 4.67 -22.28
N LEU A 277 -2.78 5.38 -21.60
CA LEU A 277 -3.03 5.25 -20.16
C LEU A 277 -3.94 4.03 -19.88
N GLU A 278 -3.54 3.17 -18.95
CA GLU A 278 -4.44 2.18 -18.35
C GLU A 278 -5.21 2.78 -17.17
N GLY A 279 -4.52 3.62 -16.39
CA GLY A 279 -5.05 4.39 -15.28
C GLY A 279 -4.00 5.39 -14.80
N VAL A 280 -4.33 6.20 -13.79
CA VAL A 280 -3.38 7.08 -13.12
C VAL A 280 -3.50 6.95 -11.61
N ARG A 281 -2.37 7.08 -10.91
CA ARG A 281 -2.34 7.32 -9.46
C ARG A 281 -2.16 8.81 -9.19
N LEU A 282 -2.93 9.33 -8.25
CA LEU A 282 -2.80 10.69 -7.78
C LEU A 282 -1.75 10.79 -6.68
N GLY A 283 -0.80 11.70 -6.87
CA GLY A 283 0.18 12.09 -5.86
C GLY A 283 -0.09 13.48 -5.29
N PRO A 284 -1.15 13.65 -4.46
CA PRO A 284 -1.63 14.98 -4.07
C PRO A 284 -0.71 15.68 -3.06
N SER A 285 0.08 14.95 -2.27
CA SER A 285 0.95 15.51 -1.24
C SER A 285 2.00 14.50 -0.77
N GLY A 286 2.54 14.69 0.44
CA GLY A 286 3.44 13.75 1.09
C GLY A 286 4.79 13.61 0.40
N ASN A 287 5.57 12.67 0.91
CA ASN A 287 7.00 12.54 0.58
C ASN A 287 7.18 11.79 -0.74
N TYR A 288 6.26 10.87 -1.02
CA TYR A 288 6.27 9.99 -2.18
C TYR A 288 5.05 10.20 -3.10
N GLY A 289 4.28 11.28 -2.93
CA GLY A 289 3.02 11.48 -3.65
C GLY A 289 1.86 10.69 -3.02
N GLU A 290 1.66 10.77 -1.71
CA GLU A 290 0.57 10.08 -1.00
C GLU A 290 -0.45 11.09 -0.45
N SER A 291 -1.67 10.66 -0.11
CA SER A 291 -2.72 11.50 0.49
C SER A 291 -2.49 11.77 1.99
N GLN A 292 -1.30 12.25 2.32
CA GLN A 292 -0.86 12.52 3.68
C GLN A 292 0.06 13.74 3.78
N TYR A 293 0.15 14.28 4.98
CA TYR A 293 1.17 15.23 5.38
C TYR A 293 2.57 14.56 5.44
N PRO A 294 3.65 15.35 5.56
CA PRO A 294 4.98 14.77 5.67
C PRO A 294 5.11 13.79 6.85
N ALA A 295 5.74 12.64 6.61
CA ALA A 295 5.73 11.52 7.56
C ALA A 295 7.03 10.67 7.57
N GLY A 296 7.98 10.91 6.66
CA GLY A 296 9.24 10.17 6.54
C GLY A 296 9.90 10.36 5.18
N GLY A 297 11.04 9.72 4.88
CA GLY A 297 11.62 9.79 3.52
C GLY A 297 12.21 11.14 3.14
N ASN A 298 13.52 11.27 3.24
CA ASN A 298 14.24 12.53 3.00
C ASN A 298 14.48 12.81 1.50
N TRP A 299 13.40 13.08 0.75
CA TRP A 299 13.42 13.30 -0.70
C TRP A 299 13.18 14.78 -1.02
N GLY A 300 14.16 15.61 -0.66
CA GLY A 300 14.11 17.05 -0.92
C GLY A 300 14.39 17.43 -2.38
N PRO A 301 14.24 18.71 -2.72
CA PRO A 301 14.56 19.24 -4.05
C PRO A 301 16.00 18.91 -4.46
N ALA A 302 16.21 18.52 -5.72
CA ALA A 302 17.52 18.10 -6.26
C ALA A 302 18.25 17.03 -5.42
N GLY A 303 17.51 16.20 -4.67
CA GLY A 303 18.08 15.17 -3.79
C GLY A 303 18.69 15.71 -2.48
N GLY A 304 18.47 16.99 -2.17
CA GLY A 304 18.92 17.61 -0.92
C GLY A 304 18.13 17.14 0.30
N GLU A 305 18.67 17.42 1.48
CA GLU A 305 17.98 17.13 2.74
C GLU A 305 16.81 18.10 2.99
N MET A 306 15.75 17.60 3.61
CA MET A 306 14.61 18.39 4.08
C MET A 306 14.23 17.99 5.52
N HIS A 307 13.63 18.94 6.25
CA HIS A 307 13.14 18.66 7.60
C HIS A 307 11.92 17.76 7.55
N ILE A 308 12.01 16.54 8.09
CA ILE A 308 10.92 15.56 7.99
C ILE A 308 10.85 14.58 9.17
N HIS A 309 9.63 14.25 9.59
CA HIS A 309 9.27 13.24 10.59
C HIS A 309 7.74 13.09 10.63
N ILE A 310 7.25 12.05 11.31
CA ILE A 310 5.84 11.98 11.74
C ILE A 310 5.59 13.14 12.72
N GLY A 311 4.62 14.00 12.43
CA GLY A 311 4.32 15.18 13.24
C GLY A 311 3.23 16.05 12.62
N TRP A 312 2.99 17.23 13.19
CA TRP A 312 1.90 18.12 12.80
C TRP A 312 2.39 19.28 11.92
N TRP A 313 1.94 19.29 10.67
CA TRP A 313 2.46 20.16 9.61
C TRP A 313 1.56 21.36 9.29
N ALA A 314 0.97 21.99 10.30
CA ALA A 314 0.01 23.09 10.18
C ALA A 314 0.54 24.45 10.69
N GLY A 315 1.86 24.60 10.77
CA GLY A 315 2.50 25.79 11.33
C GLY A 315 2.57 27.00 10.40
N ASP A 316 2.25 26.83 9.11
CA ASP A 316 2.39 27.89 8.12
C ASP A 316 1.25 28.92 8.22
N MET A 317 1.44 30.10 7.64
CA MET A 317 0.46 31.19 7.77
C MET A 317 -0.90 30.88 7.12
N TYR A 318 -0.94 30.03 6.09
CA TYR A 318 -2.17 29.66 5.40
C TYR A 318 -2.95 28.63 6.21
N GLY A 319 -2.28 27.60 6.74
CA GLY A 319 -2.87 26.65 7.69
C GLY A 319 -3.45 27.34 8.93
N ARG A 320 -2.73 28.32 9.50
CA ARG A 320 -3.24 29.14 10.62
C ARG A 320 -4.51 29.92 10.24
N ALA A 321 -4.52 30.55 9.08
CA ALA A 321 -5.66 31.33 8.62
C ALA A 321 -6.87 30.43 8.35
N ASP A 322 -6.65 29.25 7.76
CA ASP A 322 -7.69 28.28 7.50
C ASP A 322 -8.31 27.72 8.77
N TYR A 323 -7.48 27.33 9.75
CA TYR A 323 -7.97 26.84 11.04
C TYR A 323 -8.87 27.86 11.74
N ARG A 324 -8.49 29.15 11.73
CA ARG A 324 -9.32 30.23 12.30
C ARG A 324 -10.67 30.35 11.60
N ARG A 325 -10.69 30.29 10.26
CA ARG A 325 -11.94 30.33 9.48
C ARG A 325 -12.82 29.12 9.79
N TRP A 326 -12.23 27.94 9.89
CA TRP A 326 -12.93 26.72 10.24
C TRP A 326 -13.58 26.82 11.62
N LEU A 327 -12.84 27.31 12.63
CA LEU A 327 -13.38 27.54 13.98
C LEU A 327 -14.49 28.58 14.01
N GLN A 328 -14.34 29.68 13.26
CA GLN A 328 -15.39 30.71 13.11
C GLN A 328 -16.67 30.12 12.53
N SER A 329 -16.54 29.28 11.50
CA SER A 329 -17.68 28.59 10.88
C SER A 329 -18.35 27.62 11.86
N ARG A 330 -17.55 26.84 12.59
CA ARG A 330 -18.03 25.83 13.56
C ARG A 330 -18.75 26.44 14.75
N TYR A 331 -18.16 27.46 15.39
CA TYR A 331 -18.67 28.01 16.65
C TYR A 331 -19.52 29.26 16.51
N ARG A 332 -19.43 29.96 15.38
CA ARG A 332 -20.09 31.25 15.07
C ARG A 332 -19.68 32.43 15.97
N SER A 333 -19.34 32.19 17.24
CA SER A 333 -18.91 33.20 18.21
C SER A 333 -17.75 32.69 19.06
N ILE A 334 -16.90 33.61 19.54
CA ILE A 334 -15.76 33.27 20.40
C ILE A 334 -16.22 32.76 21.77
N ASP A 335 -17.37 33.22 22.26
CA ASP A 335 -17.94 32.79 23.54
C ASP A 335 -18.35 31.32 23.51
N ALA A 336 -18.96 30.86 22.41
CA ALA A 336 -19.29 29.45 22.22
C ALA A 336 -18.04 28.56 22.23
N LEU A 337 -16.99 28.97 21.53
CA LEU A 337 -15.70 28.28 21.53
C LEU A 337 -15.09 28.26 22.94
N ASN A 338 -15.03 29.41 23.62
CA ASN A 338 -14.49 29.50 24.97
C ASN A 338 -15.24 28.61 25.96
N ASN A 339 -16.56 28.50 25.83
CA ASN A 339 -17.37 27.62 26.66
C ASN A 339 -17.07 26.13 26.41
N SER A 340 -16.91 25.74 25.14
CA SER A 340 -16.56 24.37 24.74
C SER A 340 -15.14 23.99 25.20
N TRP A 341 -14.17 24.84 24.87
CA TRP A 341 -12.75 24.59 25.15
C TRP A 341 -12.35 24.90 26.59
N SER A 342 -13.24 25.51 27.39
CA SER A 342 -12.90 26.10 28.68
C SER A 342 -11.76 27.12 28.58
N ALA A 343 -11.79 27.93 27.51
CA ALA A 343 -10.79 28.94 27.17
C ALA A 343 -11.27 30.37 27.44
N ARG A 344 -10.43 31.38 27.16
CA ARG A 344 -10.72 32.82 27.38
C ARG A 344 -10.15 33.71 26.26
N PHE A 345 -10.31 33.30 25.01
CA PHE A 345 -9.91 34.10 23.86
C PHE A 345 -10.86 35.29 23.66
N LYS A 346 -10.32 36.44 23.29
CA LYS A 346 -11.08 37.66 22.96
C LYS A 346 -11.60 37.65 21.51
N SER A 347 -10.89 36.97 20.61
CA SER A 347 -11.27 36.78 19.22
C SER A 347 -10.60 35.53 18.66
N PHE A 348 -11.08 35.06 17.51
CA PHE A 348 -10.48 33.93 16.80
C PHE A 348 -9.04 34.22 16.32
N ASP A 349 -8.65 35.48 16.14
CA ASP A 349 -7.30 35.86 15.70
C ASP A 349 -6.21 35.49 16.72
N GLN A 350 -6.60 35.28 17.97
CA GLN A 350 -5.68 34.83 19.03
C GLN A 350 -5.37 33.34 18.97
N ILE A 351 -6.11 32.58 18.15
CA ILE A 351 -5.99 31.13 18.07
C ILE A 351 -4.97 30.75 17.00
N ASN A 352 -4.10 29.80 17.30
CA ASN A 352 -3.22 29.16 16.32
C ASN A 352 -3.28 27.64 16.51
N PRO A 353 -3.05 26.86 15.44
CA PRO A 353 -2.76 25.43 15.55
C PRO A 353 -1.62 25.20 16.56
N ARG A 354 -1.78 24.20 17.43
CA ARG A 354 -0.77 23.80 18.42
C ARG A 354 -0.75 22.29 18.56
N ILE A 355 0.38 21.77 19.03
CA ILE A 355 0.63 20.33 19.20
C ILE A 355 -0.48 19.71 20.10
N PRO A 356 -1.30 18.76 19.59
CA PRO A 356 -2.39 18.09 20.31
C PRO A 356 -2.01 17.51 21.65
N GLU A 357 -0.80 16.99 21.78
CA GLU A 357 -0.26 16.39 22.99
C GLU A 357 -0.10 17.42 24.13
N ARG A 358 -0.18 18.72 23.83
CA ARG A 358 -0.16 19.82 24.81
C ARG A 358 -1.54 20.43 25.04
N ILE A 359 -2.59 19.83 24.51
CA ILE A 359 -3.97 20.31 24.63
C ILE A 359 -4.70 19.50 25.69
N ASP A 360 -4.95 20.11 26.85
CA ASP A 360 -5.70 19.47 27.94
C ASP A 360 -7.20 19.32 27.61
N SER A 361 -7.75 20.28 26.86
CA SER A 361 -9.15 20.27 26.45
C SER A 361 -9.40 19.23 25.36
N LYS A 362 -10.13 18.17 25.70
CA LYS A 362 -10.56 17.15 24.72
C LYS A 362 -11.32 17.76 23.53
N ALA A 363 -12.16 18.77 23.78
CA ALA A 363 -12.90 19.47 22.74
C ALA A 363 -11.97 20.16 21.74
N GLU A 364 -10.97 20.87 22.25
CA GLU A 364 -9.98 21.54 21.42
C GLU A 364 -9.12 20.54 20.64
N ARG A 365 -8.72 19.44 21.28
CA ARG A 365 -7.94 18.38 20.62
C ARG A 365 -8.74 17.71 19.49
N LEU A 366 -10.01 17.39 19.73
CA LEU A 366 -10.92 16.87 18.69
C LEU A 366 -11.07 17.85 17.54
N ASP A 367 -11.31 19.13 17.84
CA ASP A 367 -11.49 20.16 16.82
C ASP A 367 -10.24 20.34 15.95
N PHE A 368 -9.04 20.41 16.56
CA PHE A 368 -7.80 20.51 15.79
C PHE A 368 -7.56 19.28 14.92
N THR A 369 -7.65 18.07 15.50
CA THR A 369 -7.35 16.83 14.77
C THR A 369 -8.37 16.57 13.65
N GLN A 370 -9.65 16.88 13.88
CA GLN A 370 -10.70 16.81 12.88
C GLN A 370 -10.44 17.79 11.73
N TRP A 371 -10.20 19.07 12.02
CA TRP A 371 -9.87 20.06 10.99
C TRP A 371 -8.65 19.65 10.17
N TYR A 372 -7.62 19.11 10.82
CA TYR A 372 -6.38 18.70 10.17
C TYR A 372 -6.61 17.54 9.19
N THR A 373 -7.32 16.49 9.61
CA THR A 373 -7.63 15.33 8.73
C THR A 373 -8.64 15.68 7.64
N ASP A 374 -9.62 16.53 7.94
CA ASP A 374 -10.60 17.01 6.96
C ASP A 374 -9.93 17.88 5.89
N SER A 375 -9.00 18.75 6.27
CA SER A 375 -8.25 19.58 5.32
C SER A 375 -7.53 18.75 4.26
N MET A 376 -6.87 17.64 4.66
CA MET A 376 -6.23 16.73 3.72
C MET A 376 -7.26 15.95 2.87
N SER A 377 -8.40 15.58 3.45
CA SER A 377 -9.47 14.89 2.73
C SER A 377 -10.11 15.79 1.66
N ASP A 378 -10.42 17.04 2.01
CA ASP A 378 -10.94 18.06 1.09
C ASP A 378 -9.94 18.38 -0.03
N TRP A 379 -8.65 18.42 0.30
CA TRP A 379 -7.57 18.55 -0.68
C TRP A 379 -7.56 17.38 -1.68
N CYS A 380 -7.62 16.15 -1.18
CA CYS A 380 -7.62 14.96 -2.04
C CYS A 380 -8.89 14.88 -2.89
N GLU A 381 -10.07 15.18 -2.34
CA GLU A 381 -11.33 15.24 -3.08
C GLU A 381 -11.25 16.26 -4.22
N TRP A 382 -10.76 17.48 -3.93
CA TRP A 382 -10.58 18.50 -4.95
C TRP A 382 -9.60 18.03 -6.03
N TRP A 383 -8.44 17.50 -5.64
CA TRP A 383 -7.43 17.02 -6.59
C TRP A 383 -7.97 15.92 -7.50
N ALA A 384 -8.75 14.99 -6.94
CA ALA A 384 -9.40 13.92 -7.67
C ALA A 384 -10.43 14.46 -8.66
N LYS A 385 -11.24 15.45 -8.27
CA LYS A 385 -12.19 16.14 -9.15
C LYS A 385 -11.48 16.89 -10.28
N GLU A 386 -10.39 17.61 -10.01
CA GLU A 386 -9.59 18.26 -11.07
C GLU A 386 -8.97 17.23 -12.02
N SER A 387 -8.47 16.13 -11.48
CA SER A 387 -7.89 15.04 -12.28
C SER A 387 -8.95 14.43 -13.19
N ARG A 388 -10.17 14.20 -12.71
CA ARG A 388 -11.29 13.70 -13.52
C ARG A 388 -11.68 14.69 -14.63
N ARG A 389 -11.61 16.00 -14.40
CA ARG A 389 -11.85 17.00 -15.46
C ARG A 389 -10.77 16.97 -16.54
N ALA A 390 -9.51 16.80 -16.14
CA ALA A 390 -8.39 16.69 -17.08
C ALA A 390 -8.31 15.34 -17.79
N LEU A 391 -8.81 14.28 -17.14
CA LEU A 391 -8.76 12.88 -17.57
C LEU A 391 -10.17 12.22 -17.52
N PRO A 392 -11.15 12.69 -18.31
CA PRO A 392 -12.53 12.18 -18.28
C PRO A 392 -12.72 10.68 -18.51
N LYS A 393 -11.80 9.98 -19.19
CA LYS A 393 -11.96 8.56 -19.58
C LYS A 393 -11.02 7.62 -18.83
N THR A 394 -9.95 8.17 -18.26
CA THR A 394 -8.91 7.37 -17.61
C THR A 394 -9.35 6.96 -16.21
N ARG A 395 -8.99 5.75 -15.76
CA ARG A 395 -9.23 5.35 -14.36
C ARG A 395 -8.32 6.13 -13.42
N ILE A 396 -8.84 6.54 -12.26
CA ILE A 396 -8.14 7.41 -11.32
C ILE A 396 -8.12 6.75 -9.95
N TYR A 397 -6.92 6.56 -9.40
CA TYR A 397 -6.72 6.00 -8.06
C TYR A 397 -6.12 7.04 -7.11
N GLN A 398 -6.80 7.26 -6.00
CA GLN A 398 -6.27 8.04 -4.88
C GLN A 398 -5.30 7.17 -4.08
N SER A 399 -4.06 7.63 -3.94
CA SER A 399 -3.05 6.96 -3.13
C SER A 399 -3.27 7.18 -1.65
N ALA A 400 -3.59 6.14 -0.87
CA ALA A 400 -3.73 6.23 0.58
C ALA A 400 -2.65 5.42 1.32
N GLY A 401 -1.80 6.11 2.08
CA GLY A 401 -0.70 5.54 2.86
C GLY A 401 -0.98 5.54 4.37
N GLY A 402 0.03 5.23 5.19
CA GLY A 402 -0.06 5.26 6.67
C GLY A 402 -0.53 3.96 7.34
N TRP A 403 -1.01 4.04 8.57
CA TRP A 403 -1.60 2.88 9.29
C TRP A 403 -2.63 3.31 10.34
N GLY A 404 -3.26 4.48 10.11
CA GLY A 404 -4.29 5.04 10.99
C GLY A 404 -3.83 6.16 11.92
N PHE A 405 -2.54 6.47 12.03
CA PHE A 405 -2.09 7.57 12.89
C PHE A 405 -2.51 8.95 12.33
N ARG A 406 -2.86 9.89 13.22
CA ARG A 406 -3.51 11.15 12.83
C ARG A 406 -2.57 12.22 12.31
N GLU A 407 -1.29 12.13 12.66
CA GLU A 407 -0.25 13.06 12.24
C GLU A 407 -0.03 13.01 10.71
N ALA A 408 -0.36 11.89 10.04
CA ALA A 408 -0.37 11.81 8.58
C ALA A 408 -1.56 12.55 7.95
N GLY A 409 -2.63 12.84 8.69
CA GLY A 409 -3.85 13.46 8.16
C GLY A 409 -4.68 12.56 7.26
N THR A 410 -4.35 11.28 7.12
CA THR A 410 -5.11 10.34 6.30
C THR A 410 -6.36 9.87 7.03
N ASP A 411 -7.53 10.27 6.54
CA ASP A 411 -8.83 9.66 6.87
C ASP A 411 -9.21 8.70 5.73
N TYR A 412 -9.00 7.41 5.95
CA TYR A 412 -9.24 6.38 4.94
C TYR A 412 -10.68 6.40 4.42
N THR A 413 -11.66 6.56 5.32
CA THR A 413 -13.06 6.49 4.95
C THR A 413 -13.48 7.73 4.17
N ALA A 414 -13.06 8.92 4.61
CA ALA A 414 -13.37 10.18 3.92
C ALA A 414 -12.78 10.21 2.52
N GLN A 415 -11.48 9.93 2.40
CA GLN A 415 -10.77 9.94 1.14
C GLN A 415 -11.32 8.87 0.18
N THR A 416 -11.69 7.70 0.70
CA THR A 416 -12.33 6.66 -0.13
C THR A 416 -13.72 7.09 -0.58
N LYS A 417 -14.54 7.65 0.31
CA LYS A 417 -15.89 8.14 -0.03
C LYS A 417 -15.84 9.21 -1.13
N ALA A 418 -14.87 10.12 -1.07
CA ALA A 418 -14.69 11.18 -2.07
C ALA A 418 -14.46 10.65 -3.49
N MET A 419 -13.90 9.45 -3.64
CA MET A 419 -13.67 8.83 -4.95
C MET A 419 -14.94 8.28 -5.61
N LYS A 420 -16.03 8.09 -4.84
CA LYS A 420 -17.30 7.60 -5.36
C LYS A 420 -17.88 8.52 -6.44
N ASP A 421 -17.86 9.83 -6.20
CA ASP A 421 -18.52 10.81 -7.07
C ASP A 421 -17.82 10.99 -8.43
N ILE A 422 -16.61 10.47 -8.58
CA ILE A 422 -15.83 10.55 -9.82
C ILE A 422 -15.60 9.20 -10.50
N ASP A 423 -16.29 8.14 -10.04
CA ASP A 423 -16.07 6.75 -10.48
C ASP A 423 -14.58 6.39 -10.42
N GLY A 424 -13.97 6.67 -9.26
CA GLY A 424 -12.56 6.46 -9.00
C GLY A 424 -12.29 5.20 -8.16
N GLY A 425 -11.02 5.00 -7.84
CA GLY A 425 -10.55 3.97 -6.93
C GLY A 425 -9.67 4.52 -5.81
N THR A 426 -9.40 3.71 -4.80
CA THR A 426 -8.34 3.95 -3.81
C THR A 426 -7.25 2.90 -3.99
N ARG A 427 -5.98 3.32 -3.92
CA ARG A 427 -4.82 2.42 -3.90
C ARG A 427 -4.11 2.52 -2.57
N LEU A 428 -4.03 1.39 -1.88
CA LEU A 428 -3.46 1.28 -0.53
C LEU A 428 -1.98 0.92 -0.62
N THR A 429 -1.13 1.78 -0.09
CA THR A 429 0.34 1.76 -0.29
C THR A 429 1.10 1.16 0.88
N ASN A 430 0.44 0.30 1.65
CA ASN A 430 0.84 -0.10 3.00
C ASN A 430 1.40 -1.52 3.08
N GLU A 431 1.32 -2.31 2.00
CA GLU A 431 1.56 -3.76 2.09
C GLU A 431 3.04 -4.11 2.31
N THR A 432 3.30 -5.08 3.17
CA THR A 432 4.62 -5.62 3.49
C THR A 432 4.69 -7.12 3.15
N ASP A 433 5.78 -7.78 3.55
CA ASP A 433 5.92 -9.24 3.51
C ASP A 433 5.03 -9.98 4.52
N SER A 434 4.13 -9.31 5.24
CA SER A 434 3.25 -9.91 6.24
C SER A 434 1.77 -9.73 5.92
N TYR A 435 1.09 -10.83 5.56
CA TYR A 435 -0.35 -10.82 5.30
C TYR A 435 -1.17 -10.21 6.45
N GLU A 436 -0.81 -10.49 7.70
CA GLU A 436 -1.53 -9.93 8.86
C GLU A 436 -1.44 -8.40 8.91
N GLN A 437 -0.26 -7.84 8.60
CA GLN A 437 -0.06 -6.39 8.54
C GLN A 437 -0.84 -5.78 7.38
N ASN A 438 -0.76 -6.42 6.20
CA ASN A 438 -1.51 -6.01 5.02
C ASN A 438 -2.99 -5.98 5.34
N PHE A 439 -3.50 -6.97 6.08
CA PHE A 439 -4.89 -6.98 6.53
C PHE A 439 -5.18 -5.79 7.45
N TYR A 440 -4.59 -5.71 8.65
CA TYR A 440 -5.07 -4.74 9.64
C TYR A 440 -4.79 -3.29 9.26
N ALA A 441 -3.72 -3.01 8.51
CA ALA A 441 -3.36 -1.65 8.13
C ALA A 441 -4.28 -1.10 7.04
N THR A 442 -4.77 -1.96 6.14
CA THR A 442 -5.55 -1.56 4.95
C THR A 442 -7.06 -1.76 5.12
N ARG A 443 -7.49 -2.56 6.10
CA ARG A 443 -8.87 -3.06 6.19
C ARG A 443 -9.92 -1.97 6.26
N LEU A 444 -9.68 -0.85 6.94
CA LEU A 444 -10.67 0.25 6.99
C LEU A 444 -10.95 0.81 5.60
N ALA A 445 -9.90 1.13 4.83
CA ALA A 445 -10.04 1.66 3.48
C ALA A 445 -10.64 0.62 2.52
N ALA A 446 -10.21 -0.65 2.61
CA ALA A 446 -10.80 -1.73 1.81
C ALA A 446 -12.29 -1.95 2.13
N THR A 447 -12.67 -1.85 3.40
CA THR A 447 -14.07 -1.90 3.84
C THR A 447 -14.86 -0.73 3.25
N ALA A 448 -14.36 0.49 3.40
CA ALA A 448 -15.00 1.69 2.88
C ALA A 448 -15.17 1.60 1.35
N ALA A 449 -14.15 1.15 0.63
CA ALA A 449 -14.19 1.04 -0.83
C ALA A 449 -15.33 0.12 -1.27
N ARG A 450 -15.42 -1.06 -0.68
CA ARG A 450 -16.49 -2.03 -0.98
C ARG A 450 -17.87 -1.52 -0.56
N LEU A 451 -18.00 -0.83 0.56
CA LEU A 451 -19.30 -0.31 1.05
C LEU A 451 -19.81 0.87 0.20
N TYR A 452 -18.92 1.74 -0.28
CA TYR A 452 -19.27 2.85 -1.16
C TYR A 452 -19.32 2.48 -2.65
N GLY A 453 -18.79 1.32 -3.03
CA GLY A 453 -18.70 0.87 -4.43
C GLY A 453 -17.56 1.53 -5.21
N VAL A 454 -16.44 1.81 -4.54
CA VAL A 454 -15.23 2.44 -5.08
C VAL A 454 -14.21 1.36 -5.45
N GLY A 455 -13.47 1.56 -6.54
CA GLY A 455 -12.40 0.65 -6.98
C GLY A 455 -11.30 0.49 -5.93
N LEU A 456 -10.61 -0.64 -5.93
CA LEU A 456 -9.67 -1.01 -4.85
C LEU A 456 -8.38 -1.60 -5.42
N GLY A 457 -7.29 -0.90 -5.11
CA GLY A 457 -5.94 -1.27 -5.49
C GLY A 457 -5.01 -1.48 -4.30
N TYR A 458 -3.97 -2.26 -4.53
CA TYR A 458 -2.94 -2.56 -3.53
C TYR A 458 -1.52 -2.33 -4.07
N GLU A 459 -0.64 -1.81 -3.22
CA GLU A 459 0.77 -1.51 -3.48
C GLU A 459 1.62 -1.83 -2.24
N PRO A 460 2.83 -2.39 -2.42
CA PRO A 460 3.72 -2.64 -1.30
C PRO A 460 4.44 -1.37 -0.83
N ALA A 461 4.52 -1.17 0.48
CA ALA A 461 5.33 -0.15 1.13
C ALA A 461 6.84 -0.49 1.18
N SER A 462 7.19 -1.76 0.99
CA SER A 462 8.55 -2.28 1.13
C SER A 462 8.84 -3.45 0.21
N SER A 463 10.06 -3.96 0.28
CA SER A 463 10.37 -5.26 -0.31
C SER A 463 9.56 -6.38 0.33
N HIS A 464 9.32 -7.43 -0.45
CA HIS A 464 8.70 -8.66 0.03
C HIS A 464 9.24 -9.88 -0.71
N THR A 465 9.07 -11.04 -0.09
CA THR A 465 9.50 -12.35 -0.59
C THR A 465 8.34 -13.06 -1.31
N ALA A 466 8.55 -14.34 -1.66
CA ALA A 466 7.51 -15.22 -2.18
C ALA A 466 6.29 -15.32 -1.24
N ARG A 467 6.50 -15.12 0.08
CA ARG A 467 5.42 -15.09 1.07
C ARG A 467 4.50 -13.91 0.86
N GLY A 468 5.08 -12.71 0.73
CA GLY A 468 4.37 -11.49 0.39
C GLY A 468 3.65 -11.58 -0.95
N VAL A 469 4.27 -12.16 -1.99
CA VAL A 469 3.60 -12.38 -3.29
C VAL A 469 2.26 -13.09 -3.11
N VAL A 470 2.25 -14.21 -2.38
CA VAL A 470 1.04 -15.00 -2.19
C VAL A 470 0.05 -14.32 -1.25
N GLY A 471 0.53 -13.73 -0.15
CA GLY A 471 -0.32 -12.99 0.79
C GLY A 471 -1.06 -11.83 0.13
N ARG A 472 -0.40 -11.11 -0.79
CA ARG A 472 -0.97 -9.97 -1.52
C ARG A 472 -1.95 -10.42 -2.60
N ILE A 473 -1.65 -11.50 -3.34
CA ILE A 473 -2.63 -12.10 -4.28
C ILE A 473 -3.89 -12.55 -3.52
N PHE A 474 -3.73 -13.20 -2.36
CA PHE A 474 -4.85 -13.60 -1.52
C PHE A 474 -5.66 -12.39 -1.03
N ALA A 475 -5.00 -11.34 -0.52
CA ALA A 475 -5.67 -10.12 -0.06
C ALA A 475 -6.51 -9.47 -1.18
N THR A 476 -5.93 -9.32 -2.37
CA THR A 476 -6.61 -8.76 -3.55
C THR A 476 -7.80 -9.64 -3.97
N ALA A 477 -7.64 -10.96 -4.01
CA ALA A 477 -8.72 -11.88 -4.37
C ALA A 477 -9.86 -11.84 -3.33
N ALA A 478 -9.51 -11.83 -2.04
CA ALA A 478 -10.44 -11.82 -0.92
C ALA A 478 -11.21 -10.49 -0.79
N ALA A 479 -10.62 -9.37 -1.19
CA ALA A 479 -11.25 -8.05 -1.14
C ALA A 479 -11.97 -7.66 -2.44
N ASN A 480 -11.93 -8.50 -3.48
CA ASN A 480 -12.40 -8.19 -4.83
C ASN A 480 -11.70 -6.97 -5.46
N GLY A 481 -10.40 -6.81 -5.22
CA GLY A 481 -9.61 -5.72 -5.80
C GLY A 481 -9.55 -5.79 -7.32
N ASP A 482 -9.48 -4.63 -7.97
CA ASP A 482 -9.41 -4.47 -9.42
C ASP A 482 -8.08 -3.89 -9.92
N HIS A 483 -7.17 -3.59 -8.99
CA HIS A 483 -5.82 -3.13 -9.26
C HIS A 483 -4.80 -3.81 -8.33
N LEU A 484 -3.69 -4.30 -8.90
CA LEU A 484 -2.57 -4.84 -8.12
C LEU A 484 -1.26 -4.30 -8.69
N PHE A 485 -0.58 -3.46 -7.91
CA PHE A 485 0.75 -2.97 -8.21
C PHE A 485 1.81 -3.72 -7.42
N THR A 486 2.97 -3.99 -8.01
CA THR A 486 4.16 -4.46 -7.29
C THR A 486 5.43 -3.93 -7.94
N TYR A 487 6.46 -3.61 -7.16
CA TYR A 487 7.75 -3.28 -7.75
C TYR A 487 8.37 -4.53 -8.39
N HIS A 488 9.05 -4.36 -9.54
CA HIS A 488 9.64 -5.48 -10.27
C HIS A 488 10.60 -6.30 -9.41
N ASN A 489 11.41 -5.65 -8.57
CA ASN A 489 12.39 -6.32 -7.71
C ASN A 489 11.75 -7.20 -6.62
N ASN A 490 10.44 -7.06 -6.36
CA ASN A 490 9.73 -7.93 -5.41
C ASN A 490 9.20 -9.23 -6.03
N VAL A 491 9.20 -9.33 -7.38
CA VAL A 491 8.69 -10.51 -8.09
C VAL A 491 9.75 -11.10 -9.03
N PHE A 492 10.53 -10.28 -9.71
CA PHE A 492 11.40 -10.71 -10.82
C PHE A 492 12.71 -11.32 -10.32
N ASP A 493 13.11 -10.92 -9.12
CA ASP A 493 14.45 -11.13 -8.58
C ASP A 493 14.67 -12.55 -8.02
N HIS A 494 13.65 -13.20 -7.46
CA HIS A 494 13.76 -14.58 -6.96
C HIS A 494 12.92 -15.58 -7.78
N PRO A 495 13.47 -16.75 -8.15
CA PRO A 495 12.73 -17.77 -8.89
C PRO A 495 11.44 -18.22 -8.20
N MET A 496 11.48 -18.41 -6.88
CA MET A 496 10.30 -18.78 -6.09
C MET A 496 9.19 -17.72 -6.15
N GLU A 497 9.51 -16.42 -6.19
CA GLU A 497 8.49 -15.36 -6.33
C GLU A 497 7.81 -15.41 -7.70
N VAL A 498 8.60 -15.58 -8.76
CA VAL A 498 8.09 -15.78 -10.12
C VAL A 498 7.19 -17.01 -10.20
N GLU A 499 7.62 -18.13 -9.62
CA GLU A 499 6.83 -19.37 -9.61
C GLU A 499 5.50 -19.17 -8.88
N ARG A 500 5.53 -18.58 -7.67
CA ARG A 500 4.32 -18.30 -6.88
C ARG A 500 3.41 -17.32 -7.59
N TRP A 501 3.95 -16.28 -8.23
CA TRP A 501 3.19 -15.34 -9.06
C TRP A 501 2.47 -16.07 -10.19
N LEU A 502 3.19 -16.82 -11.02
CA LEU A 502 2.61 -17.56 -12.14
C LEU A 502 1.57 -18.59 -11.70
N LYS A 503 1.79 -19.25 -10.57
CA LYS A 503 0.85 -20.23 -10.00
C LYS A 503 -0.43 -19.59 -9.47
N TYR A 504 -0.32 -18.45 -8.79
CA TYR A 504 -1.41 -17.91 -7.98
C TYR A 504 -2.13 -16.69 -8.57
N VAL A 505 -1.53 -15.95 -9.50
CA VAL A 505 -2.25 -14.89 -10.22
C VAL A 505 -3.58 -15.36 -10.82
N PRO A 506 -3.72 -16.58 -11.39
CA PRO A 506 -5.01 -17.09 -11.87
C PRO A 506 -6.12 -17.15 -10.80
N VAL A 507 -5.79 -17.18 -9.50
CA VAL A 507 -6.79 -17.09 -8.42
C VAL A 507 -7.57 -15.78 -8.49
N LEU A 508 -6.97 -14.71 -9.03
CA LEU A 508 -7.63 -13.42 -9.20
C LEU A 508 -8.85 -13.52 -10.12
N ASP A 509 -8.97 -14.51 -11.02
CA ASP A 509 -10.20 -14.72 -11.79
C ASP A 509 -11.40 -15.10 -10.91
N LYS A 510 -11.13 -15.59 -9.70
CA LYS A 510 -12.14 -15.99 -8.71
C LYS A 510 -12.40 -14.91 -7.66
N ARG A 511 -11.81 -13.72 -7.80
CA ARG A 511 -12.05 -12.59 -6.88
C ARG A 511 -13.54 -12.26 -6.81
N GLN A 512 -14.10 -12.05 -5.63
CA GLN A 512 -15.52 -11.73 -5.43
C GLN A 512 -15.65 -10.96 -4.12
N PRO A 513 -16.66 -10.07 -3.96
CA PRO A 513 -16.88 -9.40 -2.69
C PRO A 513 -17.06 -10.46 -1.59
N PRO A 514 -16.32 -10.39 -0.48
CA PRO A 514 -16.37 -11.42 0.55
C PRO A 514 -17.70 -11.35 1.30
N MET A 515 -18.18 -12.51 1.76
CA MET A 515 -19.28 -12.60 2.72
C MET A 515 -18.74 -12.32 4.12
N VAL A 516 -19.03 -11.14 4.65
CA VAL A 516 -18.59 -10.74 5.98
C VAL A 516 -19.80 -10.38 6.84
N GLU A 517 -19.90 -11.00 8.00
CA GLU A 517 -21.02 -10.82 8.94
C GLU A 517 -20.58 -10.16 10.27
N VAL A 518 -19.26 -9.98 10.45
CA VAL A 518 -18.64 -9.46 11.68
C VAL A 518 -17.86 -8.20 11.35
N ALA A 519 -18.18 -7.11 12.04
CA ALA A 519 -17.44 -5.86 11.99
C ALA A 519 -16.59 -5.68 13.26
N VAL A 520 -15.46 -5.01 13.12
CA VAL A 520 -14.65 -4.47 14.23
C VAL A 520 -14.83 -2.96 14.24
N PHE A 521 -15.13 -2.39 15.40
CA PHE A 521 -15.19 -0.95 15.58
C PHE A 521 -13.79 -0.34 15.49
N TYR A 522 -13.54 0.50 14.50
CA TYR A 522 -12.31 1.27 14.33
C TYR A 522 -12.42 2.57 15.15
N PRO A 523 -11.63 2.74 16.23
CA PRO A 523 -11.91 3.74 17.25
C PRO A 523 -11.30 5.11 16.89
N GLU A 524 -11.92 5.81 15.94
CA GLU A 524 -11.34 7.03 15.39
C GLU A 524 -11.36 8.21 16.37
N THR A 525 -12.41 8.29 17.20
CA THR A 525 -12.50 9.30 18.26
C THR A 525 -11.40 9.11 19.31
N GLU A 526 -11.10 7.85 19.68
CA GLU A 526 -10.00 7.51 20.59
C GLU A 526 -8.65 7.95 19.99
N ASN A 527 -8.47 7.69 18.69
CA ASN A 527 -7.28 8.05 17.92
C ASN A 527 -7.07 9.58 17.80
N GLN A 528 -8.14 10.37 17.79
CA GLN A 528 -8.06 11.84 17.80
C GLN A 528 -7.63 12.40 19.16
N ILE A 529 -8.12 11.82 20.25
CA ILE A 529 -7.86 12.32 21.62
C ILE A 529 -6.63 11.72 22.29
N GLY A 530 -6.01 10.69 21.70
CA GLY A 530 -4.84 10.01 22.25
C GLY A 530 -4.18 9.09 21.23
N ASP A 531 -2.92 8.74 21.49
CA ASP A 531 -2.11 8.05 20.47
C ASP A 531 -2.10 6.52 20.66
N ALA A 532 -2.77 6.04 21.70
CA ALA A 532 -2.65 4.67 22.18
C ALA A 532 -3.23 3.61 21.24
N ALA A 533 -3.99 4.00 20.21
CA ALA A 533 -4.60 3.08 19.26
C ALA A 533 -3.67 2.76 18.07
N PHE A 534 -2.91 3.74 17.56
CA PHE A 534 -2.21 3.63 16.27
C PHE A 534 -0.79 4.24 16.23
N ARG A 535 -0.22 4.73 17.34
CA ARG A 535 1.08 5.44 17.33
C ARG A 535 2.23 4.68 16.69
N HIS A 536 2.34 3.36 16.89
CA HIS A 536 3.34 2.55 16.20
C HIS A 536 2.69 1.45 15.36
N LEU A 537 3.18 1.26 14.13
CA LEU A 537 2.68 0.25 13.21
C LEU A 537 2.64 -1.15 13.83
N TYR A 538 3.68 -1.47 14.62
CA TYR A 538 3.90 -2.76 15.26
C TYR A 538 3.35 -2.86 16.71
N ALA A 539 2.84 -1.75 17.29
CA ALA A 539 2.31 -1.67 18.68
C ALA A 539 1.50 -0.36 18.87
N TRP A 540 0.31 -0.29 19.45
CA TRP A 540 -0.28 -0.99 20.59
C TRP A 540 -1.80 -0.79 20.50
N GLY A 541 -2.55 -1.54 21.31
CA GLY A 541 -3.99 -1.40 21.44
C GLY A 541 -4.77 -2.11 20.34
N PHE A 542 -4.99 -1.43 19.20
CA PHE A 542 -5.91 -1.92 18.17
C PHE A 542 -5.33 -3.06 17.31
N ASN A 543 -4.18 -2.85 16.67
CA ASN A 543 -3.65 -3.76 15.64
C ASN A 543 -3.41 -5.20 16.14
N PRO A 544 -2.78 -5.44 17.32
CA PRO A 544 -2.58 -6.81 17.82
C PRO A 544 -3.89 -7.54 18.08
N VAL A 545 -4.90 -6.85 18.63
CA VAL A 545 -6.21 -7.43 18.91
C VAL A 545 -6.95 -7.73 17.61
N ALA A 546 -6.96 -6.79 16.67
CA ALA A 546 -7.63 -6.96 15.39
C ALA A 546 -7.01 -8.09 14.55
N ARG A 547 -5.69 -8.31 14.67
CA ARG A 547 -4.99 -9.48 14.10
C ARG A 547 -5.54 -10.79 14.66
N GLU A 548 -5.70 -10.91 15.98
CA GLU A 548 -6.22 -12.16 16.57
C GLU A 548 -7.68 -12.40 16.20
N ILE A 549 -8.50 -11.34 16.11
CA ILE A 549 -9.87 -11.45 15.59
C ILE A 549 -9.86 -11.96 14.13
N ARG A 550 -8.97 -11.45 13.28
CA ARG A 550 -8.85 -11.90 11.88
C ARG A 550 -8.44 -13.38 11.76
N ARG A 551 -7.70 -13.94 12.71
CA ARG A 551 -7.36 -15.38 12.71
C ARG A 551 -8.59 -16.27 12.95
N VAL A 552 -9.61 -15.73 13.60
CA VAL A 552 -10.87 -16.41 13.88
C VAL A 552 -11.80 -16.37 12.67
N VAL A 553 -12.05 -15.18 12.12
CA VAL A 553 -13.05 -14.95 11.07
C VAL A 553 -12.63 -13.79 10.16
N GLU A 554 -13.15 -13.76 8.93
CA GLU A 554 -13.05 -12.55 8.09
C GLU A 554 -13.87 -11.43 8.74
N VAL A 555 -13.28 -10.24 8.84
CA VAL A 555 -13.93 -9.07 9.43
C VAL A 555 -13.74 -7.85 8.56
N ASP A 556 -14.65 -6.91 8.73
CA ASP A 556 -14.54 -5.55 8.20
C ASP A 556 -14.36 -4.54 9.33
N TYR A 557 -13.81 -3.38 9.03
CA TYR A 557 -13.63 -2.31 10.01
C TYR A 557 -14.65 -1.21 9.77
N LEU A 558 -15.37 -0.81 10.82
CA LEU A 558 -16.31 0.30 10.77
C LEU A 558 -15.85 1.39 11.71
N ASP A 559 -15.55 2.56 11.16
CA ASP A 559 -15.42 3.79 11.92
C ASP A 559 -16.79 4.45 12.13
N GLU A 560 -16.77 5.56 12.85
CA GLU A 560 -17.93 6.36 13.16
C GLU A 560 -18.63 6.92 11.92
N ARG A 561 -17.88 7.20 10.84
CA ARG A 561 -18.43 7.71 9.57
C ARG A 561 -19.25 6.62 8.87
N LEU A 562 -18.73 5.41 8.75
CA LEU A 562 -19.44 4.28 8.15
C LEU A 562 -20.69 3.90 8.96
N ILE A 563 -20.63 3.99 10.29
CA ILE A 563 -21.80 3.74 11.15
C ILE A 563 -22.88 4.81 10.93
N ARG A 564 -22.50 6.09 10.88
CA ARG A 564 -23.44 7.20 10.57
C ARG A 564 -24.08 7.06 9.19
N ASP A 565 -23.34 6.55 8.23
CA ASP A 565 -23.85 6.26 6.87
C ASP A 565 -24.74 5.00 6.80
N GLY A 566 -25.00 4.34 7.94
CA GLY A 566 -25.95 3.24 8.06
C GLY A 566 -25.38 1.86 7.71
N PHE A 567 -24.07 1.73 7.50
CA PHE A 567 -23.48 0.46 7.08
C PHE A 567 -23.44 -0.62 8.17
N LEU A 568 -23.64 -0.26 9.45
CA LEU A 568 -23.69 -1.23 10.55
C LEU A 568 -24.79 -2.28 10.34
N ASP A 569 -25.90 -1.93 9.68
CA ASP A 569 -27.02 -2.85 9.40
C ASP A 569 -26.65 -4.02 8.47
N ARG A 570 -25.48 -3.98 7.81
CA ARG A 570 -24.97 -5.10 7.01
C ARG A 570 -24.36 -6.22 7.84
N TYR A 571 -24.09 -5.97 9.12
CA TYR A 571 -23.37 -6.88 10.00
C TYR A 571 -24.28 -7.40 11.11
N LYS A 572 -23.92 -8.58 11.63
CA LYS A 572 -24.61 -9.26 12.73
C LYS A 572 -23.90 -9.06 14.06
N VAL A 573 -22.58 -8.82 14.01
CA VAL A 573 -21.74 -8.66 15.19
C VAL A 573 -20.84 -7.44 15.05
N LEU A 574 -20.71 -6.65 16.12
CA LEU A 574 -19.76 -5.54 16.25
C LEU A 574 -18.80 -5.85 17.41
N VAL A 575 -17.52 -5.99 17.09
CA VAL A 575 -16.45 -6.28 18.06
C VAL A 575 -15.66 -5.02 18.34
N PHE A 576 -15.54 -4.64 19.61
CA PHE A 576 -14.63 -3.59 20.03
C PHE A 576 -13.24 -4.18 20.23
N ALA A 577 -12.24 -3.66 19.51
CA ALA A 577 -10.85 -4.12 19.63
C ALA A 577 -10.02 -3.24 20.57
N TRP A 578 -10.36 -1.95 20.66
CA TRP A 578 -9.64 -0.99 21.50
C TRP A 578 -10.47 0.27 21.77
N GLY A 579 -10.07 1.03 22.79
CA GLY A 579 -10.68 2.29 23.19
C GLY A 579 -11.96 2.09 24.02
N ASN A 580 -12.31 3.10 24.79
CA ASN A 580 -13.62 3.16 25.46
C ASN A 580 -14.40 4.42 25.08
N MET A 581 -13.85 5.30 24.25
CA MET A 581 -14.49 6.53 23.83
C MET A 581 -15.24 6.37 22.52
N ILE A 582 -16.48 6.87 22.47
CA ILE A 582 -17.32 6.88 21.28
C ILE A 582 -18.15 8.18 21.21
N PRO A 583 -18.48 8.71 20.03
CA PRO A 583 -19.41 9.83 19.93
C PRO A 583 -20.81 9.43 20.40
N ALA A 584 -21.50 10.33 21.09
CA ALA A 584 -22.81 10.03 21.69
C ALA A 584 -23.88 9.67 20.64
N ASP A 585 -23.83 10.30 19.47
CA ASP A 585 -24.71 9.98 18.34
C ASP A 585 -24.43 8.58 17.77
N VAL A 586 -23.16 8.20 17.66
CA VAL A 586 -22.75 6.87 17.19
C VAL A 586 -23.13 5.79 18.22
N GLN A 587 -22.94 6.04 19.52
CA GLN A 587 -23.37 5.11 20.58
C GLN A 587 -24.88 4.86 20.52
N LYS A 588 -25.67 5.91 20.23
CA LYS A 588 -27.12 5.78 20.03
C LYS A 588 -27.45 4.88 18.84
N LEU A 589 -26.79 5.07 17.69
CA LEU A 589 -26.99 4.21 16.51
C LEU A 589 -26.63 2.75 16.80
N VAL A 590 -25.54 2.52 17.54
CA VAL A 590 -25.12 1.19 17.98
C VAL A 590 -26.14 0.55 18.95
N ASP A 591 -26.70 1.32 19.90
CA ASP A 591 -27.77 0.84 20.81
C ASP A 591 -29.04 0.47 20.03
N GLU A 592 -29.44 1.30 19.07
CA GLU A 592 -30.61 1.03 18.22
C GLU A 592 -30.42 -0.24 17.39
N TRP A 593 -29.24 -0.44 16.82
CA TRP A 593 -28.89 -1.66 16.07
C TRP A 593 -28.87 -2.90 16.97
N LEU A 594 -28.22 -2.82 18.14
CA LEU A 594 -28.20 -3.89 19.14
C LEU A 594 -29.64 -4.31 19.49
N ARG A 595 -30.50 -3.34 19.83
CA ARG A 595 -31.89 -3.60 20.23
C ARG A 595 -32.72 -4.30 19.16
N ARG A 596 -32.37 -4.16 17.88
CA ARG A 596 -33.03 -4.86 16.76
C ARG A 596 -32.54 -6.29 16.55
N GLY A 597 -31.45 -6.72 17.20
CA GLY A 597 -30.92 -8.08 17.09
C GLY A 597 -29.41 -8.15 16.86
N GLY A 598 -28.70 -7.02 16.80
CA GLY A 598 -27.24 -7.00 16.72
C GLY A 598 -26.58 -7.64 17.94
N THR A 599 -25.33 -8.07 17.79
CA THR A 599 -24.51 -8.57 18.91
C THR A 599 -23.26 -7.73 19.09
N ILE A 600 -22.99 -7.30 20.32
CA ILE A 600 -21.77 -6.57 20.66
C ILE A 600 -20.84 -7.47 21.46
N ILE A 601 -19.55 -7.46 21.11
CA ILE A 601 -18.47 -8.07 21.89
C ILE A 601 -17.52 -6.96 22.35
N TYR A 602 -17.30 -6.84 23.66
CA TYR A 602 -16.58 -5.71 24.25
C TYR A 602 -15.52 -6.15 25.29
N PRO A 603 -14.28 -5.64 25.24
CA PRO A 603 -13.24 -5.93 26.21
C PRO A 603 -13.30 -4.96 27.41
N SER A 604 -13.30 -5.50 28.63
CA SER A 604 -13.38 -4.66 29.86
C SER A 604 -12.08 -4.00 30.24
N TYR A 605 -10.95 -4.63 29.93
CA TYR A 605 -9.62 -4.14 30.27
C TYR A 605 -8.82 -3.89 28.98
N PRO A 606 -7.90 -2.92 28.98
CA PRO A 606 -7.52 -2.05 30.10
C PRO A 606 -8.41 -0.80 30.26
N ARG A 607 -9.37 -0.55 29.36
CA ARG A 607 -10.06 0.76 29.27
C ARG A 607 -11.31 0.91 30.13
N GLY A 608 -11.89 -0.18 30.62
CA GLY A 608 -13.10 -0.11 31.44
C GLY A 608 -14.37 0.10 30.61
N PRO A 609 -15.43 0.65 31.22
CA PRO A 609 -16.72 0.84 30.55
C PRO A 609 -16.64 1.88 29.43
N GLN A 610 -17.54 1.74 28.45
CA GLN A 610 -17.64 2.71 27.36
C GLN A 610 -18.14 4.07 27.88
N GLU A 611 -17.51 5.13 27.39
CA GLU A 611 -17.79 6.54 27.63
C GLU A 611 -18.20 7.23 26.32
N ALA A 612 -19.11 8.21 26.40
CA ALA A 612 -19.58 8.94 25.25
C ALA A 612 -19.15 10.41 25.25
N ILE A 613 -18.79 10.93 24.08
CA ILE A 613 -18.45 12.33 23.86
C ILE A 613 -19.56 12.98 23.01
N ALA A 614 -20.23 14.01 23.53
CA ALA A 614 -21.21 14.79 22.79
C ALA A 614 -20.53 15.78 21.82
N ASP A 615 -21.25 16.29 20.81
CA ASP A 615 -20.70 17.29 19.89
C ASP A 615 -20.28 18.59 20.64
N THR A 616 -19.04 19.02 20.42
CA THR A 616 -18.36 20.11 21.14
C THR A 616 -19.03 21.48 20.92
N ALA A 617 -19.80 21.65 19.85
CA ALA A 617 -20.53 22.88 19.56
C ALA A 617 -21.74 23.13 20.50
N GLN A 618 -22.17 22.12 21.29
CA GLN A 618 -23.42 22.16 22.05
C GLN A 618 -23.26 22.14 23.59
N GLY A 619 -22.04 22.13 24.14
CA GLY A 619 -21.85 22.28 25.60
C GLY A 619 -20.58 21.65 26.19
N LYS A 620 -20.45 21.72 27.53
CA LYS A 620 -19.29 21.20 28.28
C LYS A 620 -19.29 19.67 28.37
N HIS A 621 -18.11 19.06 28.26
CA HIS A 621 -17.94 17.62 28.47
C HIS A 621 -17.81 17.23 29.95
N SER A 622 -18.41 16.10 30.33
CA SER A 622 -17.93 15.27 31.43
C SER A 622 -17.93 13.81 31.01
N ALA A 623 -16.75 13.25 30.73
CA ALA A 623 -16.54 11.83 30.43
C ALA A 623 -15.73 11.24 31.60
N LYS A 624 -16.44 10.83 32.66
CA LYS A 624 -15.85 10.18 33.85
C LYS A 624 -16.67 9.00 34.37
N HIS A 625 -17.74 8.62 33.67
CA HIS A 625 -18.64 7.55 34.09
C HIS A 625 -19.11 6.74 32.90
N ALA A 626 -19.37 5.44 33.13
CA ALA A 626 -20.05 4.58 32.17
C ALA A 626 -21.32 5.27 31.68
N THR A 627 -21.58 5.21 30.38
CA THR A 627 -22.80 5.82 29.86
C THR A 627 -24.03 5.08 30.38
N ALA A 628 -25.17 5.77 30.43
CA ALA A 628 -26.44 5.11 30.75
C ALA A 628 -26.73 3.97 29.77
N VAL A 629 -26.32 4.10 28.50
CA VAL A 629 -26.42 3.05 27.48
C VAL A 629 -25.59 1.83 27.86
N PHE A 630 -24.29 2.00 28.15
CA PHE A 630 -23.41 0.91 28.53
C PHE A 630 -23.85 0.20 29.83
N THR A 631 -24.37 0.98 30.78
CA THR A 631 -24.93 0.45 32.03
C THR A 631 -26.14 -0.45 31.76
N ARG A 632 -27.04 -0.05 30.86
CA ARG A 632 -28.18 -0.87 30.43
C ARG A 632 -27.73 -2.17 29.75
N TRP A 633 -26.76 -2.08 28.83
CA TRP A 633 -26.20 -3.27 28.17
C TRP A 633 -25.61 -4.25 29.19
N SER A 634 -24.84 -3.74 30.16
CA SER A 634 -24.24 -4.56 31.23
C SER A 634 -25.28 -5.20 32.17
N ALA A 635 -26.47 -4.62 32.28
CA ALA A 635 -27.59 -5.17 33.05
C ALA A 635 -28.48 -6.13 32.24
N GLY A 636 -28.15 -6.40 30.96
CA GLY A 636 -28.92 -7.27 30.08
C GLY A 636 -30.09 -6.59 29.36
N ASP A 637 -30.25 -5.26 29.45
CA ASP A 637 -31.22 -4.53 28.64
C ASP A 637 -30.64 -4.25 27.24
N THR A 638 -30.76 -5.26 26.37
CA THR A 638 -30.22 -5.29 25.01
C THR A 638 -31.30 -5.43 23.94
N GLY A 639 -32.59 -5.36 24.29
CA GLY A 639 -33.69 -5.62 23.37
C GLY A 639 -33.63 -7.05 22.80
N LYS A 640 -33.61 -7.20 21.47
CA LYS A 640 -33.46 -8.50 20.80
C LYS A 640 -32.00 -8.93 20.60
N GLY A 641 -31.05 -8.05 20.89
CA GLY A 641 -29.62 -8.30 20.68
C GLY A 641 -28.91 -8.91 21.89
N GLY A 642 -27.60 -9.10 21.76
CA GLY A 642 -26.73 -9.64 22.80
C GLY A 642 -25.53 -8.76 23.10
N PHE A 643 -25.19 -8.59 24.37
CA PHE A 643 -23.97 -7.89 24.80
C PHE A 643 -23.07 -8.86 25.56
N HIS A 644 -21.88 -9.12 25.00
CA HIS A 644 -20.90 -10.06 25.54
C HIS A 644 -19.66 -9.31 25.99
N ARG A 645 -19.38 -9.38 27.29
CA ARG A 645 -18.30 -8.63 27.90
C ARG A 645 -17.15 -9.54 28.30
N PHE A 646 -15.98 -9.32 27.72
CA PHE A 646 -14.76 -10.03 28.10
C PHE A 646 -14.18 -9.42 29.37
N MET A 647 -14.05 -10.24 30.41
CA MET A 647 -13.51 -9.86 31.73
C MET A 647 -12.10 -10.42 31.97
N GLY A 648 -11.46 -11.02 30.96
CA GLY A 648 -10.13 -11.60 31.05
C GLY A 648 -9.00 -10.59 30.83
N ASP A 649 -7.77 -11.10 30.89
CA ASP A 649 -6.56 -10.31 30.68
C ASP A 649 -6.44 -9.85 29.21
N ALA A 650 -5.94 -8.63 29.03
CA ALA A 650 -5.70 -8.06 27.70
C ALA A 650 -4.49 -8.71 27.00
N GLU A 651 -3.63 -9.40 27.75
CA GLU A 651 -2.38 -9.99 27.27
C GLU A 651 -2.26 -11.46 27.74
N PRO A 652 -1.89 -12.40 26.85
CA PRO A 652 -1.66 -12.18 25.41
C PRO A 652 -2.97 -11.89 24.64
N PRO A 653 -2.94 -11.15 23.52
CA PRO A 653 -4.17 -10.71 22.82
C PRO A 653 -5.01 -11.87 22.25
N GLU A 654 -4.39 -13.04 22.11
CA GLU A 654 -5.04 -14.28 21.68
C GLU A 654 -6.16 -14.70 22.63
N LEU A 655 -6.08 -14.39 23.93
CA LEU A 655 -7.15 -14.66 24.89
C LEU A 655 -8.47 -13.99 24.48
N TYR A 656 -8.39 -12.75 23.98
CA TYR A 656 -9.58 -12.05 23.48
C TYR A 656 -10.04 -12.59 22.13
N GLY A 657 -9.11 -12.99 21.25
CA GLY A 657 -9.44 -13.70 20.00
C GLY A 657 -10.20 -15.01 20.26
N GLU A 658 -9.74 -15.83 21.20
CA GLU A 658 -10.40 -17.06 21.64
C GLU A 658 -11.79 -16.80 22.23
N TYR A 659 -11.92 -15.74 23.05
CA TYR A 659 -13.21 -15.32 23.57
C TYR A 659 -14.17 -14.91 22.44
N VAL A 660 -13.72 -14.08 21.50
CA VAL A 660 -14.50 -13.70 20.31
C VAL A 660 -14.95 -14.94 19.54
N ALA A 661 -14.06 -15.90 19.31
CA ALA A 661 -14.41 -17.17 18.65
C ALA A 661 -15.50 -17.94 19.41
N SER A 662 -15.38 -18.02 20.74
CA SER A 662 -16.34 -18.72 21.60
C SER A 662 -17.74 -18.08 21.55
N VAL A 663 -17.82 -16.76 21.51
CA VAL A 663 -19.08 -16.01 21.41
C VAL A 663 -19.67 -16.19 20.01
N LEU A 664 -18.87 -16.04 18.95
CA LEU A 664 -19.35 -16.17 17.57
C LEU A 664 -19.99 -17.54 17.29
N LYS A 665 -19.48 -18.62 17.89
CA LYS A 665 -20.09 -19.97 17.78
C LYS A 665 -21.49 -20.04 18.39
N GLN A 666 -21.82 -19.16 19.32
CA GLN A 666 -23.12 -19.08 19.99
C GLN A 666 -24.08 -18.09 19.30
N VAL A 667 -23.57 -17.17 18.49
CA VAL A 667 -24.40 -16.16 17.80
C VAL A 667 -25.34 -16.83 16.81
N GLY A 668 -26.65 -16.72 17.08
CA GLY A 668 -27.72 -17.16 16.21
C GLY A 668 -27.72 -16.45 14.86
N GLY A 669 -28.08 -17.16 13.79
CA GLY A 669 -28.34 -16.55 12.48
C GLY A 669 -27.10 -16.23 11.64
N LEU A 670 -25.86 -16.47 12.09
CA LEU A 670 -24.69 -16.46 11.19
C LEU A 670 -24.89 -17.43 10.02
N HIS A 671 -24.39 -17.07 8.83
CA HIS A 671 -24.52 -17.90 7.65
C HIS A 671 -23.88 -19.29 7.88
N PRO A 672 -24.47 -20.39 7.38
CA PRO A 672 -23.91 -21.73 7.56
C PRO A 672 -22.45 -21.86 7.12
N TRP A 673 -22.06 -21.17 6.05
CA TRP A 673 -20.67 -21.14 5.57
C TRP A 673 -19.70 -20.43 6.51
N THR A 674 -20.13 -19.31 7.11
CA THR A 674 -19.34 -18.61 8.14
C THR A 674 -19.14 -19.52 9.35
N ARG A 675 -20.19 -20.22 9.79
CA ARG A 675 -20.11 -21.22 10.87
C ARG A 675 -19.17 -22.37 10.53
N ALA A 676 -19.27 -22.92 9.31
CA ALA A 676 -18.38 -24.00 8.87
C ALA A 676 -16.90 -23.60 8.91
N VAL A 677 -16.57 -22.36 8.53
CA VAL A 677 -15.19 -21.83 8.62
C VAL A 677 -14.77 -21.52 10.06
N LEU A 678 -15.68 -21.07 10.92
CA LEU A 678 -15.42 -20.87 12.36
C LEU A 678 -15.16 -22.19 13.11
N GLU A 679 -15.75 -23.28 12.64
CA GLU A 679 -15.64 -24.62 13.23
C GLU A 679 -14.57 -25.48 12.54
N ALA A 680 -13.96 -25.00 11.46
CA ALA A 680 -12.95 -25.73 10.72
C ALA A 680 -11.72 -26.06 11.58
N GLU A 681 -11.24 -27.30 11.48
CA GLU A 681 -9.98 -27.71 12.09
C GLU A 681 -8.83 -27.24 11.22
N ARG A 682 -7.94 -26.44 11.80
CA ARG A 682 -6.80 -25.84 11.11
C ARG A 682 -5.71 -25.45 12.08
N PRO A 683 -4.44 -25.41 11.62
CA PRO A 683 -3.40 -24.77 12.40
C PRO A 683 -3.53 -23.25 12.40
N SER A 684 -2.79 -22.59 13.30
CA SER A 684 -2.63 -21.14 13.30
C SER A 684 -2.03 -20.64 11.97
N ARG A 685 -2.29 -19.36 11.64
CA ARG A 685 -1.85 -18.69 10.41
C ARG A 685 -2.35 -19.32 9.10
N VAL A 686 -3.50 -20.00 9.17
CA VAL A 686 -4.31 -20.34 8.01
C VAL A 686 -5.53 -19.42 8.00
N PHE A 687 -5.70 -18.66 6.93
CA PHE A 687 -6.70 -17.60 6.83
C PHE A 687 -7.76 -17.95 5.80
N PHE A 688 -9.00 -17.57 6.06
CA PHE A 688 -10.16 -17.86 5.23
C PHE A 688 -10.83 -16.58 4.79
N SER A 689 -11.39 -16.57 3.59
CA SER A 689 -12.36 -15.59 3.12
C SER A 689 -13.51 -16.33 2.42
N VAL A 690 -14.73 -16.17 2.93
CA VAL A 690 -15.93 -16.83 2.40
C VAL A 690 -16.45 -16.06 1.19
N GLN A 691 -16.75 -16.77 0.12
CA GLN A 691 -17.25 -16.23 -1.14
C GLN A 691 -18.74 -16.53 -1.33
N PRO A 692 -19.50 -15.63 -2.00
CA PRO A 692 -20.95 -15.77 -2.18
C PRO A 692 -21.38 -16.95 -3.05
N ASP A 693 -20.46 -17.56 -3.79
CA ASP A 693 -20.72 -18.76 -4.58
C ASP A 693 -20.39 -20.07 -3.85
N GLY A 694 -20.28 -20.01 -2.52
CA GLY A 694 -20.18 -21.21 -1.69
C GLY A 694 -18.79 -21.83 -1.64
N HIS A 695 -17.77 -21.01 -1.76
CA HIS A 695 -16.38 -21.42 -1.57
C HIS A 695 -15.71 -20.60 -0.47
N ALA A 696 -14.66 -21.14 0.12
CA ALA A 696 -13.70 -20.39 0.91
C ALA A 696 -12.37 -20.32 0.16
N LEU A 697 -11.85 -19.11 -0.01
CA LEU A 697 -10.43 -18.93 -0.30
C LEU A 697 -9.65 -19.18 1.00
N VAL A 698 -8.61 -20.01 0.92
CA VAL A 698 -7.80 -20.40 2.06
C VAL A 698 -6.33 -20.11 1.77
N LEU A 699 -5.70 -19.34 2.64
CA LEU A 699 -4.27 -19.02 2.60
C LEU A 699 -3.54 -19.81 3.69
N ASN A 700 -2.59 -20.65 3.30
CA ASN A 700 -1.61 -21.19 4.22
C ASN A 700 -0.41 -20.24 4.29
N TYR A 701 -0.30 -19.45 5.37
CA TYR A 701 0.80 -18.50 5.54
C TYR A 701 2.01 -19.06 6.29
N ARG A 702 2.13 -20.40 6.35
CA ARG A 702 3.22 -21.12 7.00
C ARG A 702 4.25 -21.61 5.98
N ASP A 703 5.44 -21.91 6.48
CA ASP A 703 6.56 -22.57 5.78
C ASP A 703 6.40 -24.09 5.65
N VAL A 704 5.34 -24.66 6.22
CA VAL A 704 5.02 -26.09 6.15
C VAL A 704 3.60 -26.31 5.59
N PRO A 705 3.32 -27.47 4.97
CA PRO A 705 1.96 -27.80 4.53
C PRO A 705 0.95 -27.71 5.68
N ALA A 706 -0.24 -27.21 5.39
CA ALA A 706 -1.34 -27.10 6.36
C ALA A 706 -2.47 -28.05 5.98
N LYS A 707 -2.89 -28.89 6.93
CA LYS A 707 -4.13 -29.66 6.84
C LYS A 707 -5.30 -28.81 7.32
N VAL A 708 -6.36 -28.76 6.54
CA VAL A 708 -7.59 -28.04 6.84
C VAL A 708 -8.75 -29.01 6.69
N SER A 709 -9.59 -29.12 7.72
CA SER A 709 -10.83 -29.90 7.68
C SER A 709 -12.04 -28.98 7.85
N ILE A 710 -12.91 -28.92 6.84
CA ILE A 710 -14.18 -28.19 6.89
C ILE A 710 -15.31 -29.21 6.81
N THR A 711 -16.09 -29.35 7.88
CA THR A 711 -17.21 -30.31 7.94
C THR A 711 -16.81 -31.74 7.55
N GLY A 712 -15.58 -32.16 7.90
CA GLY A 712 -15.04 -33.49 7.61
C GLY A 712 -14.36 -33.67 6.24
N ALA A 713 -14.43 -32.67 5.35
CA ALA A 713 -13.67 -32.66 4.10
C ALA A 713 -12.26 -32.11 4.35
N GLU A 714 -11.23 -32.92 4.08
CA GLU A 714 -9.83 -32.56 4.29
C GLU A 714 -9.15 -32.05 3.00
N SER A 715 -8.43 -30.94 3.12
CA SER A 715 -7.50 -30.41 2.11
C SER A 715 -6.10 -30.24 2.71
N THR A 716 -5.06 -30.42 1.90
CA THR A 716 -3.67 -30.10 2.27
C THR A 716 -3.15 -28.98 1.40
N ILE A 717 -2.93 -27.82 2.01
CA ILE A 717 -2.48 -26.61 1.34
C ILE A 717 -0.96 -26.54 1.49
N GLU A 718 -0.24 -26.36 0.39
CA GLU A 718 1.21 -26.23 0.40
C GLU A 718 1.69 -24.98 1.18
N PRO A 719 2.97 -24.91 1.59
CA PRO A 719 3.56 -23.72 2.21
C PRO A 719 3.36 -22.48 1.34
N TYR A 720 2.98 -21.36 1.96
CA TYR A 720 2.71 -20.10 1.26
C TYR A 720 1.82 -20.32 0.03
N GLY A 721 0.71 -21.04 0.24
CA GLY A 721 -0.19 -21.48 -0.82
C GLY A 721 -1.61 -20.97 -0.65
N ILE A 722 -2.34 -20.92 -1.77
CA ILE A 722 -3.76 -20.57 -1.81
C ILE A 722 -4.55 -21.75 -2.36
N GLU A 723 -5.60 -22.14 -1.66
CA GLU A 723 -6.58 -23.11 -2.16
C GLU A 723 -7.98 -22.51 -2.11
N ARG A 724 -8.86 -23.01 -2.98
CA ARG A 724 -10.27 -22.61 -3.02
C ARG A 724 -11.13 -23.84 -2.75
N ILE A 725 -11.68 -23.91 -1.54
CA ILE A 725 -12.38 -25.09 -1.03
C ILE A 725 -13.89 -24.87 -1.13
N LYS A 726 -14.63 -25.87 -1.63
CA LYS A 726 -16.11 -25.84 -1.66
C LYS A 726 -16.67 -25.99 -0.24
N LEU A 727 -17.62 -25.14 0.12
CA LEU A 727 -18.29 -25.16 1.42
C LEU A 727 -19.53 -26.08 1.39
N PRO A 728 -19.99 -26.57 2.57
CA PRO A 728 -21.14 -27.46 2.65
C PRO A 728 -22.42 -26.79 2.15
N GLY A 729 -23.26 -27.55 1.44
CA GLY A 729 -24.53 -27.06 0.89
C GLY A 729 -24.39 -26.06 -0.26
N SER A 730 -23.18 -25.87 -0.79
CA SER A 730 -22.94 -25.03 -1.96
C SER A 730 -23.41 -25.71 -3.24
N PRO A 731 -24.04 -24.97 -4.19
CA PRO A 731 -24.49 -25.51 -5.47
C PRO A 731 -23.36 -26.14 -6.29
#